data_AF-A0A3B9MIG2-F1
#
_entry.id   AF-A0A3B9MIG2-F1
#
_cell.length_a   1.000
_cell.length_b   1.000
_cell.length_c   1.000
_cell.angle_alpha   90.00
_cell.angle_beta   90.00
_cell.angle_gamma   90.00
#
_symmetry.space_group_name_H-M   'P 1'
#
loop_
_entity.id
_entity.type
_entity.pdbx_description
1 polymer ?
#
loop_
_entity_poly.entity_id
_entity_poly.type
_entity_poly.pdbx_seq_one_letter_code
_entity_poly.pdbx_strand_id
1 'polypeptide(L)'
;MYKRQQVTLSGIVHNYLNADKSTQISLEVDGAQLQNSGKQTVTIAKQGEHRIDWQISAPNVGEIKLLAKALTDTESDAVELPLTVMPRGLHQVKNEAAAFSDDAAEKTFSVNLPQNADARARNLRIEVAPSVAGSLFGALDYLTTYPYGCTEQTMSSFLPNVIVTQALKDIKTSSISSSNDLGKKVKKGLDRLYAYQHNDGGWGWWKDDQSDPFMTAYVVSGLQLAKQSDYQIDENRLSSGREKLKQMLDAGTTESGTQIDLETRAFMVYALEASGGGDSRYLEKVFAERGNLQPYGRALLALALKQRKDEKRAREVAAEIERTAKGDDYSANWESSRKAMLDFAEQNDTEATALSLKALARIKPDSPLLPRVARWLVSSRRNSFYWESTKDTAFAIFGLTDYLKVSHELSPDYDLEVYLNGENVLTQHVSAATASQTFTIKRNAADVAATNEIRIVKRGRGMTYFSASLDYYTGEEDVPARGSSDLNITREYLRLRVVEDGYKLKWATEPLRGEIHSGDLLVVRMRLNGAKARHLMIEDPIPAGAEQVESVGNLNLDYSSGSDWSDWYSSREFRDNRTVFFLDYFDGSTTLQYAMRVQVPGEFRIAPARAELMYRPTTQSNTASGRMSFLDRK
;
A
#
# COMPACT_ATOMS: atom_id res chain seq x y z
N MET A 1 -16.17 -13.38 18.37
CA MET A 1 -15.67 -14.67 18.95
C MET A 1 -15.06 -15.55 17.86
N TYR A 2 -14.34 -16.63 18.19
CA TYR A 2 -13.84 -17.61 17.21
C TYR A 2 -14.78 -18.83 17.06
N LYS A 3 -14.74 -19.49 15.90
CA LYS A 3 -15.48 -20.73 15.62
C LYS A 3 -15.17 -21.81 16.67
N ARG A 4 -16.20 -22.45 17.22
CA ARG A 4 -16.20 -23.45 18.31
C ARG A 4 -15.59 -22.97 19.63
N GLN A 5 -15.46 -21.65 19.82
CA GLN A 5 -15.11 -21.08 21.10
C GLN A 5 -16.35 -20.99 21.98
N GLN A 6 -16.19 -21.28 23.27
CA GLN A 6 -17.21 -20.99 24.27
C GLN A 6 -16.96 -19.59 24.85
N VAL A 7 -18.00 -18.77 24.89
CA VAL A 7 -17.94 -17.41 25.43
C VAL A 7 -19.09 -17.20 26.41
N THR A 8 -18.82 -16.50 27.49
CA THR A 8 -19.84 -16.03 28.44
C THR A 8 -20.33 -14.67 27.99
N LEU A 9 -21.63 -14.53 27.80
CA LEU A 9 -22.34 -13.28 27.56
C LEU A 9 -23.04 -12.88 28.86
N SER A 10 -22.87 -11.63 29.28
CA SER A 10 -23.51 -11.11 30.48
C SER A 10 -24.57 -10.09 30.10
N GLY A 11 -25.77 -10.23 30.66
CA GLY A 11 -26.83 -9.24 30.61
C GLY A 11 -27.07 -8.63 31.98
N ILE A 12 -27.33 -7.32 32.03
CA ILE A 12 -27.76 -6.62 33.24
C ILE A 12 -29.17 -6.10 33.00
N VAL A 13 -30.10 -6.49 33.86
CA VAL A 13 -31.49 -6.02 33.81
C VAL A 13 -31.72 -5.07 34.97
N HIS A 14 -32.05 -3.83 34.65
CA HIS A 14 -32.38 -2.81 35.64
C HIS A 14 -33.90 -2.74 35.87
N ASN A 15 -34.31 -2.66 37.14
CA ASN A 15 -35.68 -2.36 37.52
C ASN A 15 -35.79 -0.91 38.01
N TYR A 16 -36.16 0.00 37.12
CA TYR A 16 -36.41 1.41 37.46
C TYR A 16 -37.80 1.68 38.05
N LEU A 17 -38.60 0.65 38.33
CA LEU A 17 -39.92 0.81 38.95
C LEU A 17 -39.81 1.05 40.46
N ASN A 18 -40.88 1.58 41.04
CA ASN A 18 -40.99 1.83 42.48
C ASN A 18 -41.40 0.58 43.30
N ALA A 19 -41.49 -0.58 42.66
CA ALA A 19 -41.87 -1.85 43.28
C ALA A 19 -40.95 -2.99 42.77
N ASP A 20 -40.82 -4.02 43.60
CA ASP A 20 -40.13 -5.25 43.22
C ASP A 20 -40.87 -5.89 42.04
N LYS A 21 -40.13 -6.43 41.08
CA LYS A 21 -40.70 -6.93 39.83
C LYS A 21 -40.24 -8.34 39.53
N SER A 22 -41.19 -9.24 39.28
CA SER A 22 -40.89 -10.56 38.76
C SER A 22 -40.62 -10.45 37.26
N THR A 23 -39.40 -10.78 36.86
CA THR A 23 -38.89 -10.59 35.50
C THR A 23 -38.39 -11.91 34.95
N GLN A 24 -38.90 -12.28 33.79
CA GLN A 24 -38.43 -13.41 33.00
C GLN A 24 -37.38 -12.93 32.01
N ILE A 25 -36.13 -13.31 32.26
CA ILE A 25 -34.99 -12.94 31.43
C ILE A 25 -34.63 -14.12 30.53
N SER A 26 -34.40 -13.87 29.24
CA SER A 26 -34.00 -14.92 28.29
C SER A 26 -33.06 -14.43 27.19
N LEU A 27 -32.24 -15.33 26.67
CA LEU A 27 -31.42 -15.13 25.47
C LEU A 27 -31.84 -16.13 24.38
N GLU A 28 -32.19 -15.61 23.21
CA GLU A 28 -32.39 -16.37 21.97
C GLU A 28 -31.15 -16.17 21.09
N VAL A 29 -30.67 -17.25 20.47
CA VAL A 29 -29.48 -17.22 19.60
C VAL A 29 -29.79 -17.85 18.24
N ASP A 30 -29.43 -17.16 17.16
CA ASP A 30 -29.49 -17.70 15.79
C ASP A 30 -28.06 -17.85 15.25
N GLY A 31 -27.72 -19.04 14.76
CA GLY A 31 -26.37 -19.39 14.29
C GLY A 31 -25.37 -19.86 15.37
N ALA A 32 -25.79 -19.92 16.63
CA ALA A 32 -24.99 -20.44 17.76
C ALA A 32 -25.78 -21.41 18.65
N GLN A 33 -25.10 -21.99 19.64
CA GLN A 33 -25.67 -22.95 20.60
C GLN A 33 -25.48 -22.45 22.04
N LEU A 34 -26.58 -22.32 22.77
CA LEU A 34 -26.58 -22.11 24.22
C LEU A 34 -26.06 -23.36 24.92
N GLN A 35 -25.15 -23.18 25.87
CA GLN A 35 -24.52 -24.24 26.67
C GLN A 35 -25.13 -24.36 28.07
N ASN A 36 -25.85 -23.34 28.54
CA ASN A 36 -26.57 -23.31 29.80
C ASN A 36 -28.05 -22.91 29.59
N SER A 37 -28.83 -22.81 30.67
CA SER A 37 -30.23 -22.37 30.57
C SER A 37 -30.30 -20.97 29.97
N GLY A 38 -30.94 -20.86 28.81
CA GLY A 38 -31.18 -19.58 28.14
C GLY A 38 -32.26 -18.73 28.80
N LYS A 39 -32.90 -19.20 29.88
CA LYS A 39 -34.07 -18.56 30.49
C LYS A 39 -34.06 -18.68 32.02
N GLN A 40 -34.41 -17.59 32.70
CA GLN A 40 -34.50 -17.53 34.16
C GLN A 40 -35.58 -16.52 34.58
N THR A 41 -36.33 -16.83 35.64
CA THR A 41 -37.25 -15.87 36.26
C THR A 41 -36.69 -15.45 37.60
N VAL A 42 -36.56 -14.15 37.82
CA VAL A 42 -36.04 -13.57 39.07
C VAL A 42 -36.91 -12.41 39.54
N THR A 43 -36.97 -12.20 40.86
CA THR A 43 -37.55 -10.97 41.40
C THR A 43 -36.45 -9.94 41.59
N ILE A 44 -36.52 -8.84 40.85
CA ILE A 44 -35.57 -7.73 40.93
C ILE A 44 -36.17 -6.66 41.85
N ALA A 45 -35.45 -6.30 42.91
CA ALA A 45 -35.90 -5.27 43.85
C ALA A 45 -36.15 -3.93 43.14
N LYS A 46 -37.05 -3.10 43.68
CA LYS A 46 -37.26 -1.73 43.19
C LYS A 46 -35.94 -0.95 43.12
N GLN A 47 -35.73 -0.20 42.04
CA GLN A 47 -34.48 0.53 41.79
C GLN A 47 -33.21 -0.35 41.81
N GLY A 48 -33.36 -1.66 41.67
CA GLY A 48 -32.27 -2.64 41.69
C GLY A 48 -31.88 -3.11 40.30
N GLU A 49 -30.87 -3.96 40.25
CA GLU A 49 -30.41 -4.62 39.03
C GLU A 49 -30.12 -6.10 39.28
N HIS A 50 -30.14 -6.88 38.21
CA HIS A 50 -29.75 -8.28 38.25
C HIS A 50 -28.89 -8.63 37.05
N ARG A 51 -27.71 -9.21 37.32
CA ARG A 51 -26.82 -9.75 36.28
C ARG A 51 -27.14 -11.23 36.04
N ILE A 52 -27.17 -11.61 34.77
CA ILE A 52 -27.30 -12.99 34.31
C ILE A 52 -26.24 -13.30 33.26
N ASP A 53 -25.71 -14.52 33.29
CA ASP A 53 -24.65 -14.97 32.40
C ASP A 53 -25.12 -16.17 31.54
N TRP A 54 -24.96 -16.07 30.23
CA TRP A 54 -25.24 -17.11 29.26
C TRP A 54 -23.95 -17.60 28.61
N GLN A 55 -23.80 -18.90 28.44
CA GLN A 55 -22.67 -19.47 27.74
C GLN A 55 -23.11 -19.90 26.34
N ILE A 56 -22.40 -19.42 25.31
CA ILE A 56 -22.68 -19.76 23.92
C ILE A 56 -21.46 -20.36 23.23
N SER A 57 -21.69 -21.20 22.22
CA SER A 57 -20.66 -21.69 21.29
C SER A 57 -21.18 -21.63 19.86
N ALA A 58 -20.36 -21.12 18.95
CA ALA A 58 -20.72 -20.97 17.54
C ALA A 58 -20.02 -22.04 16.69
N PRO A 59 -20.74 -23.00 16.07
CA PRO A 59 -20.10 -24.08 15.32
C PRO A 59 -19.46 -23.62 14.00
N ASN A 60 -19.84 -22.44 13.50
CA ASN A 60 -19.57 -21.98 12.15
C ASN A 60 -19.09 -20.53 12.09
N VAL A 61 -18.27 -20.20 11.08
CA VAL A 61 -17.90 -18.81 10.74
C VAL A 61 -19.10 -18.09 10.16
N GLY A 62 -19.25 -16.80 10.48
CA GLY A 62 -20.32 -15.94 10.00
C GLY A 62 -20.83 -14.99 11.08
N GLU A 63 -21.91 -14.29 10.78
CA GLU A 63 -22.64 -13.47 11.77
C GLU A 63 -23.68 -14.34 12.49
N ILE A 64 -23.81 -14.15 13.80
CA ILE A 64 -24.87 -14.72 14.62
C ILE A 64 -25.70 -13.59 15.23
N LYS A 65 -26.98 -13.86 15.51
CA LYS A 65 -27.87 -12.88 16.18
C LYS A 65 -28.13 -13.30 17.62
N LEU A 66 -28.05 -12.33 18.51
CA LEU A 66 -28.28 -12.48 19.95
C LEU A 66 -29.47 -11.60 20.33
N LEU A 67 -30.57 -12.20 20.78
CA LEU A 67 -31.76 -11.48 21.22
C LEU A 67 -32.00 -11.73 22.70
N ALA A 68 -31.64 -10.77 23.54
CA ALA A 68 -31.93 -10.79 24.97
C ALA A 68 -33.29 -10.14 25.24
N LYS A 69 -34.09 -10.72 26.13
CA LYS A 69 -35.41 -10.21 26.53
C LYS A 69 -35.52 -10.18 28.05
N ALA A 70 -36.16 -9.16 28.59
CA ALA A 70 -36.59 -9.05 29.98
C ALA A 70 -38.11 -8.79 29.98
N LEU A 71 -38.88 -9.84 30.22
CA LEU A 71 -40.34 -9.80 30.15
C LEU A 71 -40.96 -9.71 31.54
N THR A 72 -41.90 -8.78 31.72
CA THR A 72 -42.74 -8.69 32.92
C THR A 72 -44.21 -8.61 32.54
N ASP A 73 -45.09 -8.51 33.51
CA ASP A 73 -46.54 -8.29 33.34
C ASP A 73 -46.91 -6.85 32.95
N THR A 74 -45.99 -5.88 33.03
CA THR A 74 -46.26 -4.48 32.64
C THR A 74 -45.25 -3.93 31.65
N GLU A 75 -43.99 -3.76 32.07
CA GLU A 75 -42.92 -3.17 31.27
C GLU A 75 -41.97 -4.28 30.85
N SER A 76 -41.64 -4.36 29.56
CA SER A 76 -40.72 -5.37 29.04
C SER A 76 -39.73 -4.71 28.10
N ASP A 77 -38.53 -5.28 28.01
CA ASP A 77 -37.46 -4.77 27.16
C ASP A 77 -36.79 -5.91 26.39
N ALA A 78 -36.18 -5.58 25.25
CA ALA A 78 -35.42 -6.51 24.44
C ALA A 78 -34.30 -5.81 23.67
N VAL A 79 -33.16 -6.49 23.55
CA VAL A 79 -31.98 -6.02 22.85
C VAL A 79 -31.53 -7.09 21.86
N GLU A 80 -31.41 -6.71 20.59
CA GLU A 80 -30.81 -7.56 19.53
C GLU A 80 -29.43 -7.02 19.16
N LEU A 81 -28.42 -7.89 19.17
CA LEU A 81 -27.05 -7.56 18.77
C LEU A 81 -26.49 -8.61 17.81
N PRO A 82 -25.78 -8.18 16.74
CA PRO A 82 -25.00 -9.10 15.92
C PRO A 82 -23.68 -9.45 16.62
N LEU A 83 -23.20 -10.68 16.43
CA LEU A 83 -21.86 -11.10 16.83
C LEU A 83 -21.16 -11.83 15.69
N THR A 84 -19.97 -11.37 15.33
CA THR A 84 -19.16 -12.01 14.29
C THR A 84 -18.34 -13.17 14.83
N VAL A 85 -18.43 -14.31 14.16
CA VAL A 85 -17.67 -15.54 14.43
C VAL A 85 -16.54 -15.67 13.41
N MET A 86 -15.30 -15.51 13.89
CA MET A 86 -14.09 -15.54 13.08
C MET A 86 -13.57 -16.98 12.87
N PRO A 87 -12.88 -17.26 11.74
CA PRO A 87 -12.19 -18.54 11.53
C PRO A 87 -11.02 -18.72 12.51
N ARG A 88 -10.62 -19.98 12.77
CA ARG A 88 -9.58 -20.31 13.76
C ARG A 88 -8.15 -20.30 13.22
N GLY A 89 -7.93 -20.70 11.97
CA GLY A 89 -6.58 -20.86 11.43
C GLY A 89 -5.97 -19.55 10.93
N LEU A 90 -4.88 -19.67 10.18
CA LEU A 90 -4.15 -18.54 9.62
C LEU A 90 -4.80 -18.05 8.35
N HIS A 91 -4.98 -16.73 8.24
CA HIS A 91 -5.28 -16.09 6.97
C HIS A 91 -4.07 -16.24 6.02
N GLN A 92 -4.31 -16.70 4.80
CA GLN A 92 -3.34 -16.85 3.74
C GLN A 92 -3.92 -16.34 2.42
N VAL A 93 -3.05 -15.78 1.59
CA VAL A 93 -3.41 -15.29 0.25
C VAL A 93 -2.48 -15.95 -0.75
N LYS A 94 -3.05 -16.51 -1.82
CA LYS A 94 -2.31 -16.95 -3.01
C LYS A 94 -2.71 -16.09 -4.19
N ASN A 95 -1.73 -15.64 -4.96
CA ASN A 95 -1.96 -14.77 -6.10
C ASN A 95 -1.37 -15.37 -7.38
N GLU A 96 -2.07 -15.16 -8.49
CA GLU A 96 -1.59 -15.39 -9.85
C GLU A 96 -1.81 -14.13 -10.67
N ALA A 97 -0.93 -13.85 -11.64
CA ALA A 97 -1.15 -12.72 -12.53
C ALA A 97 -0.34 -12.81 -13.82
N ALA A 98 -0.84 -12.14 -14.85
CA ALA A 98 -0.21 -12.11 -16.16
C ALA A 98 -0.60 -10.84 -16.94
N ALA A 99 0.12 -10.61 -18.04
CA ALA A 99 -0.23 -9.61 -19.03
C ALA A 99 -0.13 -10.26 -20.42
N PHE A 100 -1.06 -9.94 -21.31
CA PHE A 100 -1.15 -10.50 -22.66
C PHE A 100 -1.18 -9.36 -23.68
N SER A 101 -0.09 -9.19 -24.41
CA SER A 101 0.01 -8.25 -25.53
C SER A 101 -0.30 -8.89 -26.89
N ASP A 102 -0.21 -10.22 -26.98
CA ASP A 102 -0.42 -10.94 -28.23
C ASP A 102 -1.86 -10.78 -28.74
N ASP A 103 -2.01 -10.60 -30.05
CA ASP A 103 -3.34 -10.47 -30.68
C ASP A 103 -4.19 -11.73 -30.51
N ALA A 104 -3.56 -12.90 -30.34
CA ALA A 104 -4.24 -14.12 -29.95
C ALA A 104 -3.48 -14.76 -28.80
N ALA A 105 -4.13 -14.87 -27.64
CA ALA A 105 -3.56 -15.51 -26.47
C ALA A 105 -4.59 -16.44 -25.83
N GLU A 106 -4.15 -17.63 -25.48
CA GLU A 106 -4.88 -18.55 -24.63
C GLU A 106 -3.94 -19.04 -23.53
N LYS A 107 -4.29 -18.77 -22.28
CA LYS A 107 -3.46 -19.08 -21.11
C LYS A 107 -4.32 -19.64 -19.99
N THR A 108 -3.76 -20.62 -19.28
CA THR A 108 -4.41 -21.28 -18.15
C THR A 108 -3.56 -21.11 -16.90
N PHE A 109 -4.22 -20.73 -15.81
CA PHE A 109 -3.64 -20.56 -14.48
C PHE A 109 -4.36 -21.48 -13.52
N SER A 110 -3.70 -21.88 -12.44
CA SER A 110 -4.31 -22.74 -11.42
C SER A 110 -4.03 -22.20 -10.03
N VAL A 111 -5.09 -21.80 -9.33
CA VAL A 111 -4.99 -21.36 -7.94
C VAL A 111 -5.61 -22.41 -7.03
N ASN A 112 -4.74 -23.18 -6.35
CA ASN A 112 -5.15 -24.34 -5.58
C ASN A 112 -5.26 -24.04 -4.09
N LEU A 113 -6.40 -24.37 -3.49
CA LEU A 113 -6.56 -24.43 -2.04
C LEU A 113 -5.76 -25.61 -1.48
N PRO A 114 -5.05 -25.43 -0.35
CA PRO A 114 -4.50 -26.56 0.36
C PRO A 114 -5.64 -27.40 0.97
N GLN A 115 -5.40 -28.70 1.17
CA GLN A 115 -6.40 -29.63 1.72
C GLN A 115 -6.93 -29.20 3.09
N ASN A 116 -6.14 -28.47 3.87
CA ASN A 116 -6.50 -28.01 5.20
C ASN A 116 -7.22 -26.65 5.23
N ALA A 117 -7.66 -26.06 4.12
CA ALA A 117 -8.38 -24.77 4.15
C ALA A 117 -9.79 -24.90 4.76
N ASP A 118 -10.25 -23.88 5.51
CA ASP A 118 -11.63 -23.84 6.02
C ASP A 118 -12.62 -23.58 4.87
N ALA A 119 -13.60 -24.48 4.72
CA ALA A 119 -14.54 -24.48 3.60
C ALA A 119 -15.45 -23.23 3.52
N ARG A 120 -15.62 -22.49 4.61
CA ARG A 120 -16.46 -21.28 4.64
C ARG A 120 -15.69 -19.97 4.74
N ALA A 121 -14.39 -20.03 4.99
CA ALA A 121 -13.55 -18.85 5.13
C ALA A 121 -12.54 -18.79 3.98
N ARG A 122 -13.07 -18.74 2.76
CA ARG A 122 -12.31 -18.72 1.52
C ARG A 122 -13.02 -17.88 0.46
N ASN A 123 -12.27 -17.08 -0.28
CA ASN A 123 -12.76 -16.21 -1.34
C ASN A 123 -11.79 -16.25 -2.51
N LEU A 124 -12.31 -16.32 -3.73
CA LEU A 124 -11.55 -16.17 -4.96
C LEU A 124 -12.01 -14.90 -5.65
N ARG A 125 -11.06 -14.02 -5.94
CA ARG A 125 -11.28 -12.80 -6.73
C ARG A 125 -10.43 -12.89 -7.98
N ILE A 126 -11.05 -12.73 -9.14
CA ILE A 126 -10.37 -12.62 -10.43
C ILE A 126 -10.63 -11.21 -10.96
N GLU A 127 -9.57 -10.52 -11.35
CA GLU A 127 -9.65 -9.24 -12.02
C GLU A 127 -9.03 -9.33 -13.40
N VAL A 128 -9.72 -8.76 -14.37
CA VAL A 128 -9.20 -8.57 -15.72
C VAL A 128 -9.37 -7.12 -16.11
N ALA A 129 -8.26 -6.48 -16.48
CA ALA A 129 -8.23 -5.07 -16.84
C ALA A 129 -7.63 -4.91 -18.25
N PRO A 130 -8.28 -4.19 -19.17
CA PRO A 130 -7.74 -3.92 -20.49
C PRO A 130 -6.55 -2.97 -20.52
N SER A 131 -6.35 -2.19 -19.47
CA SER A 131 -5.28 -1.21 -19.43
C SER A 131 -4.88 -0.83 -18.01
N VAL A 132 -3.62 -0.43 -17.83
CA VAL A 132 -3.17 0.31 -16.63
C VAL A 132 -3.70 1.75 -16.59
N ALA A 133 -4.27 2.26 -17.68
CA ALA A 133 -4.78 3.63 -17.81
C ALA A 133 -5.87 3.98 -16.79
N GLY A 134 -6.66 3.00 -16.32
CA GLY A 134 -7.66 3.22 -15.26
C GLY A 134 -7.05 3.86 -14.00
N SER A 135 -5.80 3.50 -13.67
CA SER A 135 -5.07 4.08 -12.53
C SER A 135 -4.52 5.49 -12.80
N LEU A 136 -4.31 5.84 -14.07
CA LEU A 136 -3.82 7.15 -14.49
C LEU A 136 -4.90 8.22 -14.37
N PHE A 137 -6.16 7.91 -14.64
CA PHE A 137 -7.21 8.93 -14.65
C PHE A 137 -7.44 9.60 -13.29
N GLY A 138 -7.41 8.82 -12.20
CA GLY A 138 -7.45 9.39 -10.84
C GLY A 138 -6.19 10.20 -10.50
N ALA A 139 -5.02 9.78 -11.00
CA ALA A 139 -3.75 10.47 -10.79
C ALA A 139 -3.68 11.81 -11.54
N LEU A 140 -4.21 11.83 -12.77
CA LEU A 140 -4.33 13.04 -13.58
C LEU A 140 -5.22 14.08 -12.88
N ASP A 141 -6.35 13.67 -12.29
CA ASP A 141 -7.24 14.57 -11.54
C ASP A 141 -6.55 15.18 -10.30
N TYR A 142 -5.87 14.34 -9.49
CA TYR A 142 -5.11 14.78 -8.32
C TYR A 142 -4.09 15.89 -8.63
N LEU A 143 -3.32 15.73 -9.72
CA LEU A 143 -2.29 16.69 -10.10
C LEU A 143 -2.84 18.08 -10.45
N THR A 144 -4.12 18.19 -10.78
CA THR A 144 -4.71 19.49 -11.12
C THR A 144 -5.02 20.34 -9.87
N THR A 145 -5.02 19.79 -8.65
CA THR A 145 -5.55 20.51 -7.47
C THR A 145 -4.47 21.14 -6.57
N TYR A 146 -3.18 20.99 -6.87
CA TYR A 146 -2.08 21.34 -5.95
C TYR A 146 -1.51 22.77 -6.12
N PRO A 147 -1.58 23.68 -5.11
CA PRO A 147 -0.98 25.01 -5.17
C PRO A 147 0.25 25.20 -4.21
N TYR A 148 1.07 26.23 -4.51
CA TYR A 148 2.11 26.95 -3.70
C TYR A 148 3.60 26.64 -4.01
N GLY A 149 4.54 27.57 -3.64
CA GLY A 149 5.74 27.88 -4.44
C GLY A 149 7.09 28.27 -3.76
N CYS A 150 8.16 27.63 -4.28
CA CYS A 150 9.60 27.92 -4.47
C CYS A 150 9.91 27.63 -5.96
N THR A 151 11.15 27.64 -6.49
CA THR A 151 11.37 27.18 -7.90
C THR A 151 11.01 25.71 -8.07
N GLU A 152 11.43 24.85 -7.13
CA GLU A 152 11.05 23.43 -7.08
C GLU A 152 9.53 23.27 -6.99
N GLN A 153 8.87 23.95 -6.04
CA GLN A 153 7.42 23.79 -5.87
C GLN A 153 6.65 24.36 -7.08
N THR A 154 7.17 25.41 -7.73
CA THR A 154 6.62 25.92 -9.00
C THR A 154 6.73 24.87 -10.10
N MET A 155 7.87 24.19 -10.21
CA MET A 155 8.04 23.06 -11.12
C MET A 155 7.14 21.87 -10.75
N SER A 156 6.95 21.58 -9.46
CA SER A 156 6.06 20.53 -8.93
C SER A 156 4.57 20.84 -9.12
N SER A 157 4.22 22.06 -9.55
CA SER A 157 2.88 22.41 -10.07
C SER A 157 2.88 22.52 -11.60
N PHE A 158 3.93 23.06 -12.22
CA PHE A 158 4.01 23.29 -13.66
C PHE A 158 4.17 22.00 -14.46
N LEU A 159 5.19 21.19 -14.13
CA LEU A 159 5.55 19.99 -14.90
C LEU A 159 4.44 18.93 -14.92
N PRO A 160 3.75 18.63 -13.81
CA PRO A 160 2.63 17.69 -13.85
C PRO A 160 1.51 18.14 -14.79
N ASN A 161 1.16 19.43 -14.78
CA ASN A 161 0.12 19.97 -15.68
C ASN A 161 0.53 19.87 -17.15
N VAL A 162 1.80 20.10 -17.47
CA VAL A 162 2.33 19.93 -18.83
C VAL A 162 2.31 18.45 -19.26
N ILE A 163 2.74 17.54 -18.38
CA ILE A 163 2.69 16.09 -18.63
C ILE A 163 1.24 15.62 -18.83
N VAL A 164 0.30 16.10 -18.02
CA VAL A 164 -1.14 15.85 -18.18
C VAL A 164 -1.59 16.34 -19.55
N THR A 165 -1.30 17.59 -19.94
CA THR A 165 -1.67 18.11 -21.26
C THR A 165 -1.11 17.25 -22.39
N GLN A 166 0.14 16.81 -22.30
CA GLN A 166 0.74 15.91 -23.29
C GLN A 166 0.03 14.55 -23.32
N ALA A 167 -0.23 13.96 -22.16
CA ALA A 167 -0.92 12.68 -22.05
C ALA A 167 -2.35 12.76 -22.61
N LEU A 168 -3.10 13.84 -22.34
CA LEU A 168 -4.45 14.03 -22.89
C LEU A 168 -4.47 14.15 -24.42
N LYS A 169 -3.43 14.72 -25.04
CA LYS A 169 -3.31 14.73 -26.51
C LYS A 169 -3.07 13.34 -27.06
N ASP A 170 -2.25 12.57 -26.36
CA ASP A 170 -1.88 11.22 -26.73
C ASP A 170 -3.01 10.20 -26.48
N ILE A 171 -3.90 10.48 -25.51
CA ILE A 171 -4.95 9.61 -25.02
C ILE A 171 -6.33 10.20 -25.37
N LYS A 172 -6.82 9.92 -26.60
CA LYS A 172 -8.16 10.33 -27.04
C LYS A 172 -9.25 9.47 -26.39
N THR A 173 -9.67 9.77 -25.16
CA THR A 173 -10.82 9.11 -24.52
C THR A 173 -11.87 10.12 -24.08
N SER A 174 -13.13 9.71 -24.18
CA SER A 174 -14.31 10.44 -23.70
C SER A 174 -14.43 10.52 -22.16
N SER A 175 -13.55 9.82 -21.43
CA SER A 175 -13.70 9.57 -19.99
C SER A 175 -12.93 10.54 -19.10
N ILE A 176 -12.15 11.46 -19.68
CA ILE A 176 -11.39 12.46 -18.92
C ILE A 176 -12.16 13.77 -18.99
N SER A 177 -12.69 14.20 -17.85
CA SER A 177 -13.36 15.49 -17.72
C SER A 177 -12.42 16.60 -18.21
N SER A 178 -12.81 17.23 -19.31
CA SER A 178 -12.12 18.38 -19.87
C SER A 178 -12.40 19.62 -19.03
N SER A 179 -12.02 19.64 -17.75
CA SER A 179 -12.16 20.86 -16.95
C SER A 179 -11.23 20.86 -15.75
N ASN A 180 -10.18 21.66 -15.82
CA ASN A 180 -9.84 22.68 -14.81
C ASN A 180 -8.57 23.44 -15.20
N ASP A 181 -8.74 24.50 -15.98
CA ASP A 181 -7.80 25.63 -16.08
C ASP A 181 -6.31 25.30 -16.35
N LEU A 182 -6.00 24.12 -16.92
CA LEU A 182 -4.63 23.64 -17.16
C LEU A 182 -3.79 24.69 -17.88
N GLY A 183 -4.35 25.33 -18.91
CA GLY A 183 -3.69 26.41 -19.64
C GLY A 183 -3.31 27.61 -18.74
N LYS A 184 -4.21 28.04 -17.84
CA LYS A 184 -3.88 29.14 -16.90
C LYS A 184 -2.90 28.71 -15.81
N LYS A 185 -2.96 27.46 -15.34
CA LYS A 185 -1.99 26.92 -14.36
C LYS A 185 -0.59 26.82 -14.96
N VAL A 186 -0.47 26.27 -16.17
CA VAL A 186 0.78 26.23 -16.93
C VAL A 186 1.29 27.65 -17.18
N LYS A 187 0.42 28.58 -17.62
CA LYS A 187 0.81 29.99 -17.81
C LYS A 187 1.30 30.64 -16.53
N LYS A 188 0.61 30.46 -15.40
CA LYS A 188 1.03 31.01 -14.10
C LYS A 188 2.37 30.44 -13.64
N GLY A 189 2.59 29.14 -13.83
CA GLY A 189 3.88 28.49 -13.58
C GLY A 189 4.97 29.07 -14.47
N LEU A 190 4.71 29.22 -15.77
CA LEU A 190 5.64 29.79 -16.74
C LEU A 190 6.04 31.23 -16.38
N ASP A 191 5.06 32.10 -16.10
CA ASP A 191 5.30 33.50 -15.72
C ASP A 191 6.18 33.57 -14.46
N ARG A 192 5.98 32.67 -13.49
CA ARG A 192 6.80 32.60 -12.27
C ARG A 192 8.20 32.06 -12.54
N LEU A 193 8.36 31.02 -13.36
CA LEU A 193 9.67 30.51 -13.78
C LEU A 193 10.48 31.60 -14.50
N TYR A 194 9.86 32.39 -15.37
CA TYR A 194 10.53 33.52 -16.01
C TYR A 194 10.93 34.62 -15.02
N ALA A 195 10.09 34.90 -14.02
CA ALA A 195 10.42 35.85 -12.97
C ALA A 195 11.54 35.37 -12.03
N TYR A 196 11.81 34.06 -11.98
CA TYR A 196 12.84 33.43 -11.14
C TYR A 196 14.12 33.10 -11.91
N GLN A 197 14.17 33.40 -13.21
CA GLN A 197 15.41 33.25 -13.96
C GLN A 197 16.38 34.36 -13.56
N HIS A 198 17.60 33.97 -13.18
CA HIS A 198 18.67 34.88 -12.82
C HIS A 198 19.27 35.57 -14.07
N ASN A 199 20.06 36.62 -13.84
CA ASN A 199 20.69 37.39 -14.92
C ASN A 199 21.72 36.58 -15.73
N ASP A 200 22.26 35.52 -15.14
CA ASP A 200 23.17 34.57 -15.81
C ASP A 200 22.43 33.54 -16.68
N GLY A 201 21.09 33.58 -16.70
CA GLY A 201 20.22 32.66 -17.43
C GLY A 201 19.83 31.39 -16.67
N GLY A 202 20.35 31.15 -15.47
CA GLY A 202 20.06 29.96 -14.67
C GLY A 202 18.88 30.11 -13.71
N TRP A 203 18.62 29.03 -12.99
CA TRP A 203 17.66 28.97 -11.88
C TRP A 203 18.29 28.33 -10.66
N GLY A 204 18.04 28.90 -9.50
CA GLY A 204 18.32 28.28 -8.22
C GLY A 204 17.07 27.65 -7.60
N TRP A 205 17.15 27.36 -6.31
CA TRP A 205 16.04 26.86 -5.49
C TRP A 205 15.01 27.97 -5.21
N TRP A 206 15.49 29.20 -5.15
CA TRP A 206 14.72 30.40 -4.87
C TRP A 206 14.86 31.40 -6.03
N LYS A 207 14.33 32.61 -5.84
CA LYS A 207 14.40 33.67 -6.85
C LYS A 207 15.73 34.42 -6.84
N ASP A 208 16.29 34.57 -5.64
CA ASP A 208 17.41 35.48 -5.36
C ASP A 208 18.66 34.70 -4.90
N ASP A 209 18.70 33.39 -5.12
CA ASP A 209 19.85 32.53 -4.79
C ASP A 209 20.78 32.33 -5.99
N GLN A 210 21.76 31.43 -5.85
CA GLN A 210 22.66 31.08 -6.95
C GLN A 210 22.02 30.06 -7.88
N SER A 211 22.41 30.11 -9.15
CA SER A 211 21.98 29.11 -10.13
C SER A 211 22.48 27.72 -9.74
N ASP A 212 21.54 26.77 -9.65
CA ASP A 212 21.80 25.39 -9.29
C ASP A 212 21.76 24.50 -10.55
N PRO A 213 22.72 23.56 -10.74
CA PRO A 213 22.78 22.70 -11.92
C PRO A 213 21.53 21.82 -12.12
N PHE A 214 21.02 21.24 -11.03
CA PHE A 214 19.84 20.38 -11.08
C PHE A 214 18.59 21.21 -11.38
N MET A 215 18.39 22.32 -10.67
CA MET A 215 17.22 23.20 -10.88
C MET A 215 17.19 23.80 -12.28
N THR A 216 18.35 24.26 -12.78
CA THR A 216 18.44 24.78 -14.15
C THR A 216 18.10 23.68 -15.18
N ALA A 217 18.59 22.45 -15.01
CA ALA A 217 18.24 21.34 -15.91
C ALA A 217 16.75 20.97 -15.82
N TYR A 218 16.18 21.01 -14.62
CA TYR A 218 14.78 20.73 -14.37
C TYR A 218 13.87 21.76 -15.07
N VAL A 219 14.17 23.05 -14.95
CA VAL A 219 13.40 24.11 -15.62
C VAL A 219 13.58 24.04 -17.14
N VAL A 220 14.81 23.89 -17.66
CA VAL A 220 15.06 23.79 -19.12
C VAL A 220 14.32 22.61 -19.74
N SER A 221 14.35 21.44 -19.10
CA SER A 221 13.60 20.27 -19.57
C SER A 221 12.08 20.47 -19.50
N GLY A 222 11.57 21.11 -18.44
CA GLY A 222 10.15 21.46 -18.31
C GLY A 222 9.66 22.45 -19.36
N LEU A 223 10.42 23.53 -19.63
CA LEU A 223 10.11 24.50 -20.69
C LEU A 223 10.07 23.83 -22.06
N GLN A 224 11.01 22.93 -22.34
CA GLN A 224 11.02 22.17 -23.58
C GLN A 224 9.81 21.24 -23.70
N LEU A 225 9.42 20.55 -22.62
CA LEU A 225 8.23 19.71 -22.63
C LEU A 225 6.95 20.54 -22.84
N ALA A 226 6.89 21.75 -22.26
CA ALA A 226 5.78 22.67 -22.48
C ALA A 226 5.70 23.12 -23.94
N LYS A 227 6.84 23.42 -24.57
CA LYS A 227 6.93 23.72 -26.00
C LYS A 227 6.43 22.55 -26.86
N GLN A 228 6.80 21.32 -26.53
CA GLN A 228 6.28 20.11 -27.20
C GLN A 228 4.78 19.90 -26.99
N SER A 229 4.22 20.47 -25.92
CA SER A 229 2.80 20.44 -25.58
C SER A 229 2.03 21.64 -26.15
N ASP A 230 2.53 22.30 -27.20
CA ASP A 230 1.96 23.48 -27.88
C ASP A 230 1.81 24.75 -27.02
N TYR A 231 2.51 24.84 -25.89
CA TYR A 231 2.60 26.11 -25.16
C TYR A 231 3.66 27.02 -25.80
N GLN A 232 3.36 28.32 -25.88
CA GLN A 232 4.33 29.32 -26.36
C GLN A 232 5.39 29.58 -25.28
N ILE A 233 6.66 29.42 -25.64
CA ILE A 233 7.82 29.62 -24.77
C ILE A 233 8.68 30.73 -25.37
N ASP A 234 9.19 31.62 -24.53
CA ASP A 234 10.21 32.60 -24.91
C ASP A 234 11.54 31.88 -25.20
N GLU A 235 11.91 31.82 -26.48
CA GLU A 235 13.13 31.15 -26.93
C GLU A 235 14.40 31.77 -26.38
N ASN A 236 14.41 33.08 -26.08
CA ASN A 236 15.59 33.72 -25.50
C ASN A 236 15.82 33.21 -24.08
N ARG A 237 14.74 33.07 -23.30
CA ARG A 237 14.76 32.53 -21.93
C ARG A 237 15.28 31.09 -21.91
N LEU A 238 14.76 30.25 -22.80
CA LEU A 238 15.21 28.86 -22.95
C LEU A 238 16.67 28.81 -23.42
N SER A 239 17.07 29.67 -24.36
CA SER A 239 18.45 29.71 -24.87
C SER A 239 19.46 30.12 -23.81
N SER A 240 19.17 31.14 -23.00
CA SER A 240 20.03 31.54 -21.88
C SER A 240 20.16 30.43 -20.83
N GLY A 241 19.08 29.70 -20.55
CA GLY A 241 19.12 28.52 -19.68
C GLY A 241 20.04 27.41 -20.20
N ARG A 242 19.99 27.12 -21.51
CA ARG A 242 20.90 26.15 -22.14
C ARG A 242 22.36 26.62 -22.05
N GLU A 243 22.61 27.91 -22.25
CA GLU A 243 23.96 28.45 -22.16
C GLU A 243 24.51 28.34 -20.74
N LYS A 244 23.71 28.67 -19.71
CA LYS A 244 24.11 28.49 -18.31
C LYS A 244 24.39 27.01 -17.98
N LEU A 245 23.61 26.06 -18.49
CA LEU A 245 23.90 24.63 -18.33
C LEU A 245 25.26 24.23 -18.91
N LYS A 246 25.63 24.75 -20.09
CA LYS A 246 26.94 24.49 -20.70
C LYS A 246 28.08 25.05 -19.84
N GLN A 247 27.93 26.29 -19.37
CA GLN A 247 28.89 26.93 -18.49
C GLN A 247 29.11 26.12 -17.20
N MET A 248 28.03 25.63 -16.56
CA MET A 248 28.14 24.78 -15.37
C MET A 248 28.75 23.40 -15.67
N LEU A 249 28.48 22.81 -16.83
CA LEU A 249 29.08 21.54 -17.25
C LEU A 249 30.59 21.66 -17.52
N ASP A 250 31.01 22.78 -18.14
CA ASP A 250 32.42 23.11 -18.40
C ASP A 250 33.16 23.40 -17.09
N ALA A 251 32.56 24.16 -16.17
CA ALA A 251 33.13 24.40 -14.83
C ALA A 251 33.24 23.11 -14.00
N GLY A 252 32.23 22.25 -14.08
CA GLY A 252 32.19 20.96 -13.39
C GLY A 252 31.93 21.04 -11.88
N THR A 253 31.82 22.24 -11.32
CA THR A 253 31.45 22.53 -9.94
C THR A 253 30.29 23.53 -9.89
N THR A 254 29.55 23.55 -8.79
CA THR A 254 28.65 24.65 -8.45
C THR A 254 29.45 25.93 -8.18
N GLU A 255 28.77 27.07 -8.10
CA GLU A 255 29.40 28.34 -7.71
C GLU A 255 29.99 28.30 -6.30
N SER A 256 29.44 27.46 -5.43
CA SER A 256 29.97 27.17 -4.08
C SER A 256 31.15 26.20 -4.08
N GLY A 257 31.66 25.78 -5.24
CA GLY A 257 32.80 24.87 -5.37
C GLY A 257 32.49 23.40 -5.14
N THR A 258 31.21 23.02 -5.04
CA THR A 258 30.81 21.61 -4.88
C THR A 258 30.87 20.90 -6.23
N GLN A 259 31.51 19.73 -6.31
CA GLN A 259 31.54 18.95 -7.54
C GLN A 259 30.13 18.51 -7.96
N ILE A 260 29.81 18.71 -9.25
CA ILE A 260 28.55 18.25 -9.82
C ILE A 260 28.63 16.74 -10.02
N ASP A 261 27.72 16.01 -9.37
CA ASP A 261 27.66 14.55 -9.44
C ASP A 261 27.20 14.04 -10.81
N LEU A 262 27.43 12.75 -11.06
CA LEU A 262 27.19 12.14 -12.37
C LEU A 262 25.70 12.05 -12.73
N GLU A 263 24.80 11.87 -11.76
CA GLU A 263 23.34 11.84 -12.01
C GLU A 263 22.84 13.21 -12.44
N THR A 264 23.27 14.26 -11.74
CA THR A 264 22.96 15.65 -12.11
C THR A 264 23.53 15.98 -13.49
N ARG A 265 24.77 15.57 -13.79
CA ARG A 265 25.37 15.72 -15.13
C ARG A 265 24.55 15.03 -16.21
N ALA A 266 24.09 13.80 -15.99
CA ALA A 266 23.25 13.08 -16.93
C ALA A 266 21.93 13.82 -17.20
N PHE A 267 21.33 14.41 -16.16
CA PHE A 267 20.11 15.20 -16.33
C PHE A 267 20.35 16.51 -17.09
N MET A 268 21.43 17.23 -16.80
CA MET A 268 21.81 18.43 -17.55
C MET A 268 22.02 18.13 -19.04
N VAL A 269 22.70 17.02 -19.36
CA VAL A 269 22.91 16.57 -20.73
C VAL A 269 21.59 16.21 -21.41
N TYR A 270 20.72 15.46 -20.74
CA TYR A 270 19.38 15.17 -21.27
C TYR A 270 18.58 16.46 -21.56
N ALA A 271 18.60 17.43 -20.63
CA ALA A 271 17.91 18.70 -20.81
C ALA A 271 18.45 19.49 -22.01
N LEU A 272 19.78 19.51 -22.21
CA LEU A 272 20.41 20.13 -23.38
C LEU A 272 20.02 19.42 -24.69
N GLU A 273 20.11 18.10 -24.74
CA GLU A 273 19.75 17.32 -25.94
C GLU A 273 18.27 17.48 -26.30
N ALA A 274 17.38 17.41 -25.30
CA ALA A 274 15.94 17.54 -25.49
C ALA A 274 15.54 18.95 -25.98
N SER A 275 16.22 20.00 -25.50
CA SER A 275 15.95 21.40 -25.82
C SER A 275 16.74 21.94 -27.02
N GLY A 276 17.48 21.08 -27.74
CA GLY A 276 18.22 21.46 -28.95
C GLY A 276 19.51 22.25 -28.69
N GLY A 277 20.06 22.18 -27.47
CA GLY A 277 21.35 22.76 -27.08
C GLY A 277 22.48 21.75 -26.92
N GLY A 278 22.30 20.51 -27.40
CA GLY A 278 23.23 19.40 -27.25
C GLY A 278 24.66 19.69 -27.72
N ASP A 279 25.63 19.10 -27.03
CA ASP A 279 27.06 19.14 -27.35
C ASP A 279 27.64 17.75 -27.09
N SER A 280 28.23 17.15 -28.14
CA SER A 280 28.79 15.80 -28.08
C SER A 280 29.80 15.64 -26.95
N ARG A 281 30.58 16.66 -26.59
CA ARG A 281 31.60 16.57 -25.53
C ARG A 281 30.99 16.09 -24.20
N TYR A 282 29.84 16.65 -23.82
CA TYR A 282 29.18 16.32 -22.57
C TYR A 282 28.50 14.94 -22.63
N LEU A 283 27.86 14.62 -23.76
CA LEU A 283 27.23 13.33 -23.98
C LEU A 283 28.24 12.19 -23.97
N GLU A 284 29.38 12.34 -24.65
CA GLU A 284 30.46 11.35 -24.66
C GLU A 284 31.03 11.12 -23.25
N LYS A 285 31.17 12.17 -22.43
CA LYS A 285 31.64 12.04 -21.05
C LYS A 285 30.68 11.23 -20.19
N VAL A 286 29.38 11.55 -20.22
CA VAL A 286 28.37 10.79 -19.47
C VAL A 286 28.27 9.35 -20.00
N PHE A 287 28.37 9.14 -21.31
CA PHE A 287 28.35 7.80 -21.90
C PHE A 287 29.56 6.95 -21.50
N ALA A 288 30.76 7.54 -21.44
CA ALA A 288 31.97 6.86 -20.99
C ALA A 288 31.87 6.40 -19.52
N GLU A 289 31.22 7.19 -18.67
CA GLU A 289 31.03 6.89 -17.25
C GLU A 289 29.71 6.14 -16.93
N ARG A 290 28.95 5.70 -17.94
CA ARG A 290 27.60 5.13 -17.77
C ARG A 290 27.50 3.93 -16.81
N GLY A 291 28.60 3.18 -16.63
CA GLY A 291 28.67 2.08 -15.68
C GLY A 291 28.50 2.52 -14.22
N ASN A 292 28.81 3.78 -13.92
CA ASN A 292 28.66 4.40 -12.60
C ASN A 292 27.31 5.12 -12.41
N LEU A 293 26.49 5.23 -13.47
CA LEU A 293 25.15 5.80 -13.37
C LEU A 293 24.21 4.85 -12.64
N GLN A 294 23.38 5.41 -11.78
CA GLN A 294 22.20 4.78 -11.24
C GLN A 294 21.11 4.66 -12.32
N PRO A 295 20.03 3.87 -12.08
CA PRO A 295 18.97 3.68 -13.06
C PRO A 295 18.32 4.99 -13.55
N TYR A 296 18.19 6.00 -12.68
CA TYR A 296 17.69 7.33 -13.04
C TYR A 296 18.53 8.00 -14.13
N GLY A 297 19.81 8.26 -13.88
CA GLY A 297 20.72 8.89 -14.82
C GLY A 297 20.98 8.04 -16.07
N ARG A 298 20.99 6.71 -15.94
CA ARG A 298 21.11 5.79 -17.08
C ARG A 298 19.91 5.89 -18.02
N ALA A 299 18.69 6.00 -17.50
CA ALA A 299 17.49 6.21 -18.30
C ALA A 299 17.53 7.57 -19.04
N LEU A 300 17.99 8.63 -18.37
CA LEU A 300 18.17 9.95 -18.99
C LEU A 300 19.21 9.93 -20.11
N LEU A 301 20.34 9.24 -19.91
CA LEU A 301 21.34 9.03 -20.96
C LEU A 301 20.76 8.29 -22.16
N ALA A 302 19.99 7.21 -21.93
CA ALA A 302 19.34 6.45 -23.01
C ALA A 302 18.38 7.34 -23.82
N LEU A 303 17.58 8.16 -23.14
CA LEU A 303 16.66 9.10 -23.78
C LEU A 303 17.41 10.22 -24.54
N ALA A 304 18.52 10.72 -24.01
CA ALA A 304 19.37 11.70 -24.68
C ALA A 304 19.98 11.14 -25.99
N LEU A 305 20.48 9.90 -25.95
CA LEU A 305 20.98 9.18 -27.13
C LEU A 305 19.86 8.96 -28.17
N LYS A 306 18.66 8.59 -27.71
CA LYS A 306 17.49 8.44 -28.58
C LYS A 306 17.11 9.78 -29.24
N GLN A 307 17.17 10.89 -28.51
CA GLN A 307 16.94 12.23 -29.05
C GLN A 307 17.96 12.60 -30.13
N ARG A 308 19.22 12.17 -29.95
CA ARG A 308 20.30 12.30 -30.94
C ARG A 308 20.20 11.36 -32.13
N LYS A 309 19.20 10.47 -32.14
CA LYS A 309 19.03 9.40 -33.13
C LYS A 309 20.22 8.44 -33.18
N ASP A 310 20.96 8.31 -32.07
CA ASP A 310 22.02 7.32 -31.92
C ASP A 310 21.43 5.97 -31.48
N GLU A 311 20.79 5.29 -32.42
CA GLU A 311 20.03 4.06 -32.13
C GLU A 311 20.91 2.95 -31.56
N LYS A 312 22.18 2.87 -31.97
CA LYS A 312 23.10 1.83 -31.51
C LYS A 312 23.39 1.99 -30.02
N ARG A 313 23.86 3.18 -29.61
CA ARG A 313 24.18 3.44 -28.20
C ARG A 313 22.94 3.52 -27.33
N ALA A 314 21.83 4.06 -27.85
CA ALA A 314 20.55 4.03 -27.14
C ALA A 314 20.12 2.60 -26.80
N ARG A 315 20.21 1.66 -27.75
CA ARG A 315 19.90 0.24 -27.52
C ARG A 315 20.87 -0.44 -26.56
N GLU A 316 22.15 -0.07 -26.58
CA GLU A 316 23.15 -0.56 -25.63
C GLU A 316 22.78 -0.17 -24.20
N VAL A 317 22.53 1.12 -23.95
CA VAL A 317 22.13 1.61 -22.62
C VAL A 317 20.76 1.04 -22.21
N ALA A 318 19.82 0.87 -23.14
CA ALA A 318 18.54 0.22 -22.86
C ALA A 318 18.71 -1.25 -22.42
N ALA A 319 19.63 -2.01 -23.02
CA ALA A 319 19.94 -3.37 -22.59
C ALA A 319 20.60 -3.42 -21.20
N GLU A 320 21.41 -2.41 -20.85
CA GLU A 320 21.93 -2.25 -19.49
C GLU A 320 20.81 -1.98 -18.48
N ILE A 321 19.83 -1.13 -18.83
CA ILE A 321 18.64 -0.87 -18.01
C ILE A 321 17.88 -2.18 -17.74
N GLU A 322 17.59 -2.97 -18.78
CA GLU A 322 16.91 -4.27 -18.63
C GLU A 322 17.64 -5.22 -17.67
N ARG A 323 18.98 -5.31 -17.79
CA ARG A 323 19.79 -6.21 -16.99
C ARG A 323 19.80 -5.88 -15.50
N THR A 324 19.60 -4.59 -15.15
CA THR A 324 19.61 -4.15 -13.76
C THR A 324 18.23 -4.05 -13.13
N ALA A 325 17.17 -4.48 -13.83
CA ALA A 325 15.83 -4.56 -13.26
C ALA A 325 15.81 -5.53 -12.07
N LYS A 326 15.18 -5.13 -10.97
CA LYS A 326 14.90 -5.99 -9.82
C LYS A 326 13.44 -6.43 -9.87
N GLY A 327 13.17 -7.67 -9.50
CA GLY A 327 11.81 -8.21 -9.42
C GLY A 327 11.72 -9.65 -9.89
N ASP A 328 10.49 -10.12 -10.04
CA ASP A 328 10.10 -11.49 -10.37
C ASP A 328 9.15 -11.49 -11.58
N ASP A 329 8.64 -12.66 -11.97
CA ASP A 329 7.73 -12.77 -13.12
C ASP A 329 6.47 -11.89 -13.00
N TYR A 330 6.13 -11.46 -11.78
CA TYR A 330 4.99 -10.59 -11.50
C TYR A 330 5.32 -9.10 -11.59
N SER A 331 6.46 -8.64 -11.09
CA SER A 331 6.76 -7.20 -11.04
C SER A 331 8.22 -6.91 -11.31
N ALA A 332 8.51 -5.72 -11.83
CA ALA A 332 9.88 -5.28 -12.06
C ALA A 332 10.02 -3.79 -11.78
N ASN A 333 11.12 -3.39 -11.14
CA ASN A 333 11.41 -2.01 -10.82
C ASN A 333 12.92 -1.76 -10.76
N TRP A 334 13.28 -0.49 -10.61
CA TRP A 334 14.65 -0.09 -10.31
C TRP A 334 14.65 0.68 -9.00
N GLU A 335 15.60 0.33 -8.15
CA GLU A 335 15.89 1.07 -6.93
C GLU A 335 16.96 2.11 -7.25
N SER A 336 16.78 3.33 -6.77
CA SER A 336 17.68 4.44 -7.01
C SER A 336 17.68 5.35 -5.78
N SER A 337 18.84 5.94 -5.51
CA SER A 337 18.98 7.02 -4.55
C SER A 337 19.60 8.25 -5.19
N ARG A 338 19.27 9.43 -4.66
CA ARG A 338 19.94 10.68 -4.98
C ARG A 338 20.64 11.21 -3.73
N LYS A 339 21.67 12.02 -3.95
CA LYS A 339 22.26 12.80 -2.85
C LYS A 339 21.17 13.69 -2.26
N ALA A 340 21.08 13.76 -0.93
CA ALA A 340 20.13 14.63 -0.24
C ALA A 340 20.24 16.06 -0.79
N MET A 341 19.11 16.60 -1.23
CA MET A 341 18.93 17.98 -1.68
C MET A 341 17.72 18.55 -0.94
N LEU A 342 17.78 19.80 -0.47
CA LEU A 342 16.76 20.52 0.32
C LEU A 342 15.50 19.71 0.68
N ASP A 343 14.52 19.64 -0.23
CA ASP A 343 13.23 18.96 -0.01
C ASP A 343 13.04 17.69 -0.86
N PHE A 344 14.06 17.21 -1.56
CA PHE A 344 13.94 15.98 -2.36
C PHE A 344 14.23 14.74 -1.52
N ALA A 345 13.32 13.75 -1.62
CA ALA A 345 13.52 12.44 -1.04
C ALA A 345 14.82 11.79 -1.55
N GLU A 346 15.61 11.23 -0.63
CA GLU A 346 16.85 10.52 -0.94
C GLU A 346 16.61 9.28 -1.80
N GLN A 347 15.44 8.64 -1.66
CA GLN A 347 15.02 7.54 -2.52
C GLN A 347 14.21 8.07 -3.70
N ASN A 348 14.46 7.53 -4.88
CA ASN A 348 13.81 7.98 -6.12
C ASN A 348 13.40 6.82 -7.03
N ASP A 349 13.02 5.69 -6.43
CA ASP A 349 12.61 4.46 -7.12
C ASP A 349 11.49 4.70 -8.14
N THR A 350 10.47 5.49 -7.78
CA THR A 350 9.35 5.80 -8.69
C THR A 350 9.82 6.57 -9.92
N GLU A 351 10.62 7.63 -9.74
CA GLU A 351 11.16 8.43 -10.85
C GLU A 351 12.10 7.59 -11.73
N ALA A 352 13.01 6.84 -11.12
CA ALA A 352 13.95 5.97 -11.81
C ALA A 352 13.21 4.91 -12.62
N THR A 353 12.24 4.22 -12.01
CA THR A 353 11.44 3.18 -12.66
C THR A 353 10.58 3.76 -13.78
N ALA A 354 9.98 4.93 -13.60
CA ALA A 354 9.18 5.58 -14.63
C ALA A 354 10.01 6.06 -15.83
N LEU A 355 11.21 6.62 -15.59
CA LEU A 355 12.14 6.99 -16.66
C LEU A 355 12.72 5.76 -17.37
N SER A 356 13.04 4.70 -16.64
CA SER A 356 13.45 3.42 -17.24
C SER A 356 12.34 2.84 -18.11
N LEU A 357 11.08 2.83 -17.65
CA LEU A 357 9.92 2.43 -18.45
C LEU A 357 9.83 3.27 -19.74
N LYS A 358 9.98 4.59 -19.61
CA LYS A 358 9.94 5.52 -20.73
C LYS A 358 11.04 5.24 -21.76
N ALA A 359 12.28 5.04 -21.28
CA ALA A 359 13.43 4.74 -22.13
C ALA A 359 13.23 3.42 -22.87
N LEU A 360 12.80 2.37 -22.17
CA LEU A 360 12.52 1.06 -22.77
C LEU A 360 11.38 1.16 -23.78
N ALA A 361 10.26 1.82 -23.46
CA ALA A 361 9.14 1.98 -24.39
C ALA A 361 9.58 2.66 -25.70
N ARG A 362 10.46 3.67 -25.63
CA ARG A 362 10.92 4.41 -26.82
C ARG A 362 12.01 3.70 -27.63
N ILE A 363 12.82 2.84 -27.00
CA ILE A 363 14.04 2.27 -27.61
C ILE A 363 13.90 0.77 -27.89
N LYS A 364 13.22 0.04 -27.01
CA LYS A 364 12.97 -1.41 -27.04
C LYS A 364 11.49 -1.70 -26.71
N PRO A 365 10.54 -1.33 -27.60
CA PRO A 365 9.10 -1.47 -27.35
C PRO A 365 8.64 -2.93 -27.16
N ASP A 366 9.43 -3.91 -27.60
CA ASP A 366 9.13 -5.34 -27.45
C ASP A 366 9.70 -5.96 -26.15
N SER A 367 10.20 -5.13 -25.23
CA SER A 367 10.81 -5.63 -23.99
C SER A 367 9.76 -6.30 -23.09
N PRO A 368 9.98 -7.56 -22.64
CA PRO A 368 9.04 -8.26 -21.77
C PRO A 368 8.95 -7.65 -20.37
N LEU A 369 9.84 -6.72 -20.02
CA LEU A 369 9.79 -5.98 -18.76
C LEU A 369 8.70 -4.92 -18.74
N LEU A 370 8.34 -4.33 -19.89
CA LEU A 370 7.39 -3.21 -19.95
C LEU A 370 6.08 -3.46 -19.16
N PRO A 371 5.35 -4.58 -19.35
CA PRO A 371 4.13 -4.84 -18.59
C PRO A 371 4.39 -5.05 -17.09
N ARG A 372 5.50 -5.68 -16.72
CA ARG A 372 5.90 -5.93 -15.32
C ARG A 372 6.23 -4.63 -14.59
N VAL A 373 6.90 -3.71 -15.28
CA VAL A 373 7.26 -2.38 -14.79
C VAL A 373 6.04 -1.48 -14.69
N ALA A 374 5.18 -1.48 -15.71
CA ALA A 374 3.92 -0.74 -15.67
C ALA A 374 3.04 -1.21 -14.49
N ARG A 375 2.94 -2.53 -14.28
CA ARG A 375 2.23 -3.11 -13.13
C ARG A 375 2.84 -2.67 -11.81
N TRP A 376 4.17 -2.72 -11.68
CA TRP A 376 4.86 -2.26 -10.47
C TRP A 376 4.52 -0.80 -10.17
N LEU A 377 4.63 0.09 -11.17
CA LEU A 377 4.29 1.50 -11.00
C LEU A 377 2.86 1.65 -10.49
N VAL A 378 1.87 1.03 -11.14
CA VAL A 378 0.47 1.10 -10.70
C VAL A 378 0.28 0.58 -9.28
N SER A 379 0.95 -0.51 -8.92
CA SER A 379 0.87 -1.12 -7.59
C SER A 379 1.60 -0.34 -6.49
N SER A 380 2.62 0.45 -6.83
CA SER A 380 3.38 1.27 -5.88
C SER A 380 2.65 2.57 -5.51
N ARG A 381 1.47 2.81 -6.08
CA ARG A 381 0.59 3.92 -5.75
C ARG A 381 0.02 3.77 -4.33
N ARG A 382 0.40 4.67 -3.42
CA ARG A 382 0.09 4.56 -1.99
C ARG A 382 -1.24 5.20 -1.55
N ASN A 383 -1.72 6.23 -2.26
CA ASN A 383 -2.80 7.09 -1.76
C ASN A 383 -4.10 6.99 -2.57
N SER A 384 -4.47 5.77 -2.97
CA SER A 384 -5.61 5.45 -3.86
C SER A 384 -5.53 6.02 -5.28
N PHE A 385 -5.13 7.29 -5.45
CA PHE A 385 -5.12 7.99 -6.73
C PHE A 385 -3.74 8.57 -7.09
N TYR A 386 -2.79 8.69 -6.16
CA TYR A 386 -1.47 9.28 -6.43
C TYR A 386 -0.33 8.52 -5.70
N TRP A 387 0.92 8.77 -6.13
CA TRP A 387 2.15 8.17 -5.58
C TRP A 387 2.60 8.95 -4.32
N GLU A 388 3.89 8.90 -3.95
CA GLU A 388 4.39 9.57 -2.75
C GLU A 388 4.24 11.10 -2.83
N SER A 389 4.48 11.69 -4.01
CA SER A 389 4.41 13.13 -4.24
C SER A 389 3.75 13.49 -5.57
N THR A 390 3.45 14.79 -5.78
CA THR A 390 3.01 15.31 -7.09
C THR A 390 4.07 15.07 -8.17
N LYS A 391 5.36 15.16 -7.82
CA LYS A 391 6.47 14.86 -8.72
C LYS A 391 6.50 13.39 -9.09
N ASP A 392 6.48 12.47 -8.13
CA ASP A 392 6.48 11.03 -8.40
C ASP A 392 5.28 10.62 -9.25
N THR A 393 4.13 11.19 -8.93
CA THR A 393 2.89 10.99 -9.69
C THR A 393 3.05 11.46 -11.14
N ALA A 394 3.66 12.63 -11.36
CA ALA A 394 3.91 13.15 -12.70
C ALA A 394 4.89 12.27 -13.48
N PHE A 395 5.99 11.84 -12.88
CA PHE A 395 6.95 10.94 -13.53
C PHE A 395 6.32 9.58 -13.83
N ALA A 396 5.55 9.00 -12.90
CA ALA A 396 4.82 7.75 -13.13
C ALA A 396 3.89 7.87 -14.35
N ILE A 397 3.09 8.94 -14.44
CA ILE A 397 2.24 9.22 -15.61
C ILE A 397 3.10 9.40 -16.86
N PHE A 398 4.22 10.09 -16.77
CA PHE A 398 5.11 10.37 -17.91
C PHE A 398 5.76 9.12 -18.50
N GLY A 399 6.09 8.13 -17.66
CA GLY A 399 6.55 6.82 -18.10
C GLY A 399 5.42 5.96 -18.64
N LEU A 400 4.32 5.86 -17.89
CA LEU A 400 3.14 5.06 -18.25
C LEU A 400 2.50 5.54 -19.56
N THR A 401 2.52 6.83 -19.88
CA THR A 401 1.98 7.35 -21.15
C THR A 401 2.70 6.81 -22.37
N ASP A 402 4.03 6.73 -22.36
CA ASP A 402 4.76 6.15 -23.50
C ASP A 402 4.58 4.64 -23.58
N TYR A 403 4.46 3.99 -22.42
CA TYR A 403 4.12 2.58 -22.36
C TYR A 403 2.74 2.29 -22.98
N LEU A 404 1.71 3.04 -22.62
CA LEU A 404 0.35 2.93 -23.16
C LEU A 404 0.29 3.06 -24.69
N LYS A 405 1.18 3.87 -25.29
CA LYS A 405 1.28 4.01 -26.74
C LYS A 405 1.82 2.74 -27.40
N VAL A 406 2.89 2.18 -26.85
CA VAL A 406 3.55 1.00 -27.42
C VAL A 406 2.81 -0.30 -27.10
N SER A 407 2.05 -0.35 -26.00
CA SER A 407 1.17 -1.48 -25.66
C SER A 407 -0.20 -1.42 -26.34
N HIS A 408 -0.49 -0.35 -27.09
CA HIS A 408 -1.77 -0.12 -27.78
C HIS A 408 -3.01 -0.14 -26.88
N GLU A 409 -2.82 0.12 -25.58
CA GLU A 409 -3.86 0.09 -24.54
C GLU A 409 -4.93 1.18 -24.67
N LEU A 410 -4.66 2.21 -25.48
CA LEU A 410 -5.55 3.34 -25.70
C LEU A 410 -6.57 3.13 -26.81
N SER A 411 -6.39 2.07 -27.60
CA SER A 411 -7.29 1.70 -28.68
C SER A 411 -7.49 0.20 -28.74
N PRO A 412 -7.85 -0.46 -27.62
CA PRO A 412 -8.05 -1.89 -27.61
C PRO A 412 -9.26 -2.23 -28.50
N ASP A 413 -9.17 -3.38 -29.16
CA ASP A 413 -10.21 -3.95 -30.00
C ASP A 413 -10.04 -5.47 -29.99
N TYR A 414 -10.61 -6.13 -28.99
CA TYR A 414 -10.47 -7.56 -28.81
C TYR A 414 -11.65 -8.18 -28.06
N ASP A 415 -11.92 -9.45 -28.36
CA ASP A 415 -12.82 -10.29 -27.58
C ASP A 415 -12.04 -10.96 -26.44
N LEU A 416 -12.62 -10.90 -25.25
CA LEU A 416 -12.10 -11.48 -24.02
C LEU A 416 -13.09 -12.48 -23.46
N GLU A 417 -12.62 -13.69 -23.21
CA GLU A 417 -13.37 -14.71 -22.50
C GLU A 417 -12.56 -15.19 -21.28
N VAL A 418 -13.23 -15.30 -20.13
CA VAL A 418 -12.65 -15.86 -18.91
C VAL A 418 -13.49 -17.06 -18.51
N TYR A 419 -12.82 -18.18 -18.34
CA TYR A 419 -13.40 -19.42 -17.86
C TYR A 419 -12.85 -19.74 -16.47
N LEU A 420 -13.74 -20.12 -15.56
CA LEU A 420 -13.40 -20.63 -14.24
C LEU A 420 -13.92 -22.07 -14.13
N ASN A 421 -13.02 -23.04 -14.00
CA ASN A 421 -13.36 -24.47 -13.91
C ASN A 421 -14.26 -24.94 -15.07
N GLY A 422 -14.01 -24.43 -16.28
CA GLY A 422 -14.80 -24.71 -17.48
C GLY A 422 -16.09 -23.90 -17.64
N GLU A 423 -16.57 -23.22 -16.60
CA GLU A 423 -17.68 -22.27 -16.69
C GLU A 423 -17.21 -20.97 -17.35
N ASN A 424 -17.90 -20.48 -18.39
CA ASN A 424 -17.64 -19.14 -18.92
C ASN A 424 -18.22 -18.09 -17.97
N VAL A 425 -17.35 -17.36 -17.28
CA VAL A 425 -17.71 -16.37 -16.25
C VAL A 425 -17.62 -14.93 -16.73
N LEU A 426 -17.01 -14.69 -17.89
CA LEU A 426 -16.94 -13.39 -18.53
C LEU A 426 -16.80 -13.58 -20.04
N THR A 427 -17.64 -12.91 -20.82
CA THR A 427 -17.46 -12.71 -22.25
C THR A 427 -17.66 -11.23 -22.53
N GLN A 428 -16.65 -10.57 -23.05
CA GLN A 428 -16.66 -9.13 -23.27
C GLN A 428 -15.90 -8.77 -24.53
N HIS A 429 -16.52 -7.95 -25.37
CA HIS A 429 -15.79 -7.21 -26.40
C HIS A 429 -15.20 -5.95 -25.77
N VAL A 430 -13.89 -5.81 -25.81
CA VAL A 430 -13.14 -4.69 -25.27
C VAL A 430 -12.84 -3.70 -26.39
N SER A 431 -13.36 -2.48 -26.23
CA SER A 431 -13.13 -1.35 -27.13
C SER A 431 -12.52 -0.16 -26.38
N ALA A 432 -12.22 0.94 -27.08
CA ALA A 432 -11.80 2.19 -26.46
C ALA A 432 -12.76 2.70 -25.35
N ALA A 433 -14.06 2.41 -25.45
CA ALA A 433 -15.04 2.80 -24.44
C ALA A 433 -14.92 2.01 -23.13
N THR A 434 -14.42 0.78 -23.19
CA THR A 434 -14.25 -0.11 -22.03
C THR A 434 -12.79 -0.28 -21.62
N ALA A 435 -11.86 0.46 -22.25
CA ALA A 435 -10.42 0.33 -22.04
C ALA A 435 -9.98 0.60 -20.58
N SER A 436 -10.77 1.36 -19.84
CA SER A 436 -10.53 1.71 -18.43
C SER A 436 -11.30 0.84 -17.43
N GLN A 437 -12.18 -0.05 -17.90
CA GLN A 437 -13.06 -0.84 -17.04
C GLN A 437 -12.35 -2.10 -16.55
N THR A 438 -12.23 -2.25 -15.23
CA THR A 438 -11.80 -3.51 -14.62
C THR A 438 -13.00 -4.43 -14.44
N PHE A 439 -12.92 -5.64 -14.97
CA PHE A 439 -13.90 -6.70 -14.78
C PHE A 439 -13.51 -7.53 -13.55
N THR A 440 -14.41 -7.67 -12.59
CA THR A 440 -14.17 -8.43 -11.35
C THR A 440 -15.14 -9.59 -11.25
N ILE A 441 -14.60 -10.81 -11.11
CA ILE A 441 -15.36 -12.01 -10.79
C ILE A 441 -15.04 -12.41 -9.35
N LYS A 442 -16.07 -12.69 -8.55
CA LYS A 442 -15.92 -13.13 -7.15
C LYS A 442 -16.63 -14.47 -6.96
N ARG A 443 -16.00 -15.35 -6.19
CA ARG A 443 -16.58 -16.59 -5.63
C ARG A 443 -16.25 -16.63 -4.15
N ASN A 444 -17.20 -17.06 -3.31
CA ASN A 444 -17.04 -17.12 -1.87
C ASN A 444 -17.42 -18.51 -1.36
N ALA A 445 -16.83 -18.93 -0.23
CA ALA A 445 -17.20 -20.14 0.50
C ALA A 445 -17.38 -21.37 -0.40
N ALA A 446 -18.59 -21.92 -0.49
CA ALA A 446 -18.87 -23.16 -1.23
C ALA A 446 -18.53 -23.07 -2.71
N ASP A 447 -18.60 -21.88 -3.32
CA ASP A 447 -18.38 -21.67 -4.76
C ASP A 447 -16.90 -21.62 -5.15
N VAL A 448 -15.98 -21.68 -4.18
CA VAL A 448 -14.55 -21.79 -4.42
C VAL A 448 -14.15 -23.27 -4.42
N ALA A 449 -13.67 -23.78 -5.55
CA ALA A 449 -13.27 -25.19 -5.66
C ALA A 449 -11.89 -25.44 -5.01
N ALA A 450 -11.55 -26.72 -4.78
CA ALA A 450 -10.22 -27.10 -4.28
C ALA A 450 -9.11 -26.72 -5.27
N THR A 451 -9.37 -26.93 -6.56
CA THR A 451 -8.56 -26.48 -7.69
C THR A 451 -9.39 -25.48 -8.47
N ASN A 452 -8.85 -24.28 -8.67
CA ASN A 452 -9.50 -23.23 -9.46
C ASN A 452 -8.67 -23.01 -10.72
N GLU A 453 -9.09 -23.64 -11.80
CA GLU A 453 -8.50 -23.46 -13.12
C GLU A 453 -9.11 -22.23 -13.78
N ILE A 454 -8.26 -21.26 -14.12
CA ILE A 454 -8.67 -20.00 -14.74
C ILE A 454 -8.07 -19.97 -16.15
N ARG A 455 -8.92 -20.03 -17.16
CA ARG A 455 -8.51 -19.97 -18.56
C ARG A 455 -8.95 -18.66 -19.18
N ILE A 456 -8.00 -17.94 -19.77
CA ILE A 456 -8.21 -16.63 -20.37
C ILE A 456 -7.94 -16.76 -21.86
N VAL A 457 -8.92 -16.34 -22.66
CA VAL A 457 -8.86 -16.33 -24.11
C VAL A 457 -9.01 -14.88 -24.57
N LYS A 458 -8.02 -14.40 -25.33
CA LYS A 458 -8.01 -13.08 -25.94
C LYS A 458 -7.86 -13.21 -27.44
N ARG A 459 -8.68 -12.48 -28.20
CA ARG A 459 -8.63 -12.44 -29.68
C ARG A 459 -8.85 -11.02 -30.18
N GLY A 460 -7.83 -10.44 -30.80
CA GLY A 460 -7.80 -9.06 -31.26
C GLY A 460 -6.70 -8.23 -30.60
N ARG A 461 -6.58 -6.98 -31.02
CA ARG A 461 -5.45 -6.10 -30.72
C ARG A 461 -5.62 -5.38 -29.38
N GLY A 462 -4.55 -5.31 -28.60
CA GLY A 462 -4.49 -4.56 -27.34
C GLY A 462 -3.87 -5.38 -26.21
N MET A 463 -3.82 -4.81 -25.02
CA MET A 463 -3.30 -5.48 -23.82
C MET A 463 -4.45 -6.00 -22.95
N THR A 464 -4.17 -7.06 -22.20
CA THR A 464 -5.02 -7.51 -21.11
C THR A 464 -4.16 -7.86 -19.90
N TYR A 465 -4.52 -7.31 -18.74
CA TYR A 465 -3.94 -7.65 -17.45
C TYR A 465 -4.87 -8.58 -16.69
N PHE A 466 -4.31 -9.64 -16.14
CA PHE A 466 -5.03 -10.58 -15.30
C PHE A 466 -4.38 -10.62 -13.92
N SER A 467 -5.21 -10.67 -12.89
CA SER A 467 -4.82 -11.11 -11.55
C SER A 467 -5.90 -12.00 -10.94
N ALA A 468 -5.50 -12.95 -10.12
CA ALA A 468 -6.38 -13.73 -9.28
C ALA A 468 -5.82 -13.80 -7.87
N SER A 469 -6.66 -13.53 -6.86
CA SER A 469 -6.34 -13.72 -5.45
C SER A 469 -7.26 -14.77 -4.84
N LEU A 470 -6.66 -15.73 -4.15
CA LEU A 470 -7.34 -16.74 -3.35
C LEU A 470 -7.00 -16.49 -1.89
N ASP A 471 -7.93 -15.86 -1.20
CA ASP A 471 -7.89 -15.55 0.22
C ASP A 471 -8.55 -16.70 0.99
N TYR A 472 -7.86 -17.30 1.96
CA TYR A 472 -8.43 -18.39 2.76
C TYR A 472 -7.86 -18.44 4.17
N TYR A 473 -8.60 -19.06 5.08
CA TYR A 473 -8.09 -19.44 6.40
C TYR A 473 -7.70 -20.91 6.43
N THR A 474 -6.60 -21.26 7.07
CA THR A 474 -6.29 -22.66 7.38
C THR A 474 -7.29 -23.22 8.39
N GLY A 475 -7.41 -24.55 8.43
CA GLY A 475 -8.35 -25.32 9.25
C GLY A 475 -7.66 -26.07 10.39
N GLU A 476 -6.38 -25.80 10.63
CA GLU A 476 -5.62 -26.34 11.76
C GLU A 476 -6.27 -25.91 13.10
N GLU A 477 -6.38 -26.82 14.06
CA GLU A 477 -6.96 -26.48 15.37
C GLU A 477 -6.02 -25.64 16.23
N ASP A 478 -4.74 -25.98 16.22
CA ASP A 478 -3.68 -25.22 16.87
C ASP A 478 -2.60 -24.94 15.81
N VAL A 479 -2.24 -23.66 15.66
CA VAL A 479 -1.29 -23.21 14.65
C VAL A 479 0.12 -23.20 15.26
N PRO A 480 1.12 -23.84 14.64
CA PRO A 480 2.50 -23.79 15.11
C PRO A 480 3.17 -22.45 14.75
N ALA A 481 4.17 -22.06 15.54
CA ALA A 481 5.03 -20.93 15.19
C ALA A 481 5.79 -21.22 13.88
N ARG A 482 5.88 -20.22 12.99
CA ARG A 482 6.66 -20.29 11.75
C ARG A 482 7.42 -18.99 11.55
N GLY A 483 8.68 -19.10 11.18
CA GLY A 483 9.55 -17.98 10.87
C GLY A 483 10.68 -18.44 9.96
N SER A 484 11.46 -17.48 9.48
CA SER A 484 12.65 -17.72 8.66
C SER A 484 13.81 -16.87 9.16
N SER A 485 14.99 -17.02 8.56
CA SER A 485 16.10 -16.09 8.78
C SER A 485 15.78 -14.65 8.38
N ASP A 486 14.84 -14.49 7.44
CA ASP A 486 14.51 -13.18 6.86
C ASP A 486 13.50 -12.42 7.70
N LEU A 487 12.65 -13.14 8.44
CA LEU A 487 11.68 -12.57 9.36
C LEU A 487 11.20 -13.62 10.36
N ASN A 488 11.26 -13.28 11.64
CA ASN A 488 10.76 -14.09 12.74
C ASN A 488 10.08 -13.20 13.80
N ILE A 489 8.98 -13.66 14.37
CA ILE A 489 8.24 -12.98 15.45
C ILE A 489 8.02 -13.91 16.64
N THR A 490 8.18 -13.35 17.84
CA THR A 490 7.80 -13.99 19.11
C THR A 490 6.83 -13.09 19.87
N ARG A 491 5.94 -13.66 20.68
CA ARG A 491 4.98 -12.94 21.52
C ARG A 491 5.01 -13.50 22.94
N GLU A 492 5.09 -12.62 23.92
CA GLU A 492 4.95 -12.94 25.34
C GLU A 492 3.88 -12.07 26.00
N TYR A 493 3.26 -12.62 27.04
CA TYR A 493 2.30 -11.91 27.89
C TYR A 493 2.90 -11.70 29.26
N LEU A 494 2.78 -10.48 29.76
CA LEU A 494 3.33 -10.03 31.03
C LEU A 494 2.18 -9.47 31.88
N ARG A 495 2.25 -9.65 33.20
CA ARG A 495 1.29 -9.01 34.10
C ARG A 495 1.76 -7.60 34.41
N LEU A 496 0.84 -6.63 34.39
CA LEU A 496 1.11 -5.24 34.74
C LEU A 496 0.57 -4.97 36.14
N ARG A 497 1.44 -4.57 37.06
CA ARG A 497 1.08 -4.23 38.44
C ARG A 497 1.65 -2.88 38.84
N VAL A 498 1.02 -2.27 39.83
CA VAL A 498 1.60 -1.16 40.57
C VAL A 498 2.48 -1.74 41.66
N VAL A 499 3.74 -1.32 41.70
CA VAL A 499 4.73 -1.65 42.72
C VAL A 499 5.12 -0.39 43.47
N GLU A 500 5.46 -0.55 44.75
CA GLU A 500 6.02 0.53 45.56
C GLU A 500 7.52 0.67 45.26
N ASP A 501 7.93 1.90 44.92
CA ASP A 501 9.32 2.30 44.76
C ASP A 501 9.59 3.46 45.76
N GLY A 502 9.96 3.08 46.99
CA GLY A 502 10.01 4.01 48.12
C GLY A 502 8.62 4.56 48.47
N TYR A 503 8.44 5.88 48.42
CA TYR A 503 7.15 6.56 48.67
C TYR A 503 6.33 6.80 47.39
N LYS A 504 6.72 6.23 46.25
CA LYS A 504 6.05 6.44 44.95
C LYS A 504 5.48 5.12 44.44
N LEU A 505 4.27 5.19 43.88
CA LEU A 505 3.68 4.10 43.11
C LEU A 505 4.20 4.16 41.68
N LYS A 506 4.74 3.06 41.19
CA LYS A 506 5.21 2.91 39.81
C LYS A 506 4.63 1.63 39.22
N TRP A 507 4.37 1.64 37.93
CA TRP A 507 4.00 0.43 37.22
C TRP A 507 5.22 -0.42 36.87
N ALA A 508 5.07 -1.74 36.97
CA ALA A 508 6.08 -2.71 36.56
C ALA A 508 5.44 -3.90 35.84
N THR A 509 6.19 -4.47 34.90
CA THR A 509 5.83 -5.73 34.22
C THR A 509 6.52 -6.91 34.90
N GLU A 510 5.79 -7.99 35.12
CA GLU A 510 6.31 -9.26 35.63
C GLU A 510 5.89 -10.45 34.74
N PRO A 511 6.61 -11.59 34.76
CA PRO A 511 6.21 -12.78 34.04
C PRO A 511 4.79 -13.22 34.41
N LEU A 512 3.98 -13.56 33.41
CA LEU A 512 2.60 -14.00 33.65
C LEU A 512 2.56 -15.37 34.33
N ARG A 513 2.25 -15.38 35.63
CA ARG A 513 2.06 -16.57 36.46
C ARG A 513 0.73 -16.50 37.21
N GLY A 514 0.20 -17.66 37.60
CA GLY A 514 -1.04 -17.79 38.36
C GLY A 514 -2.31 -17.46 37.56
N GLU A 515 -3.43 -17.36 38.27
CA GLU A 515 -4.75 -17.10 37.70
C GLU A 515 -4.90 -15.67 37.17
N ILE A 516 -5.61 -15.51 36.07
CA ILE A 516 -5.90 -14.22 35.44
C ILE A 516 -7.36 -13.89 35.73
N HIS A 517 -7.62 -12.72 36.30
CA HIS A 517 -8.96 -12.32 36.72
C HIS A 517 -9.49 -11.14 35.90
N SER A 518 -10.81 -11.00 35.82
CA SER A 518 -11.44 -9.78 35.31
C SER A 518 -10.88 -8.54 36.03
N GLY A 519 -10.57 -7.49 35.27
CA GLY A 519 -9.92 -6.27 35.71
C GLY A 519 -8.39 -6.31 35.72
N ASP A 520 -7.74 -7.48 35.57
CA ASP A 520 -6.28 -7.57 35.44
C ASP A 520 -5.80 -6.84 34.18
N LEU A 521 -4.62 -6.21 34.29
CA LEU A 521 -3.93 -5.58 33.16
C LEU A 521 -2.76 -6.46 32.72
N LEU A 522 -2.67 -6.70 31.42
CA LEU A 522 -1.62 -7.47 30.78
C LEU A 522 -0.89 -6.61 29.77
N VAL A 523 0.43 -6.78 29.65
CA VAL A 523 1.24 -6.23 28.56
C VAL A 523 1.55 -7.37 27.60
N VAL A 524 1.27 -7.12 26.32
CA VAL A 524 1.68 -7.99 25.23
C VAL A 524 2.96 -7.43 24.65
N ARG A 525 4.02 -8.24 24.61
CA ARG A 525 5.30 -7.86 24.03
C ARG A 525 5.64 -8.78 22.87
N MET A 526 5.94 -8.18 21.73
CA MET A 526 6.39 -8.85 20.53
C MET A 526 7.85 -8.50 20.25
N ARG A 527 8.66 -9.49 19.87
CA ARG A 527 10.03 -9.27 19.40
C ARG A 527 10.16 -9.82 17.99
N LEU A 528 10.72 -9.00 17.10
CA LEU A 528 10.94 -9.34 15.71
C LEU A 528 12.43 -9.28 15.41
N ASN A 529 12.91 -10.24 14.62
CA ASN A 529 14.28 -10.29 14.11
C ASN A 529 14.31 -10.84 12.68
N GLY A 530 15.25 -10.37 11.86
CA GLY A 530 15.35 -10.79 10.46
C GLY A 530 16.26 -9.91 9.60
N ALA A 531 16.06 -10.00 8.28
CA ALA A 531 16.75 -9.16 7.31
C ALA A 531 16.18 -7.74 7.30
N LYS A 532 17.00 -6.76 6.92
CA LYS A 532 16.53 -5.38 6.74
C LYS A 532 15.45 -5.32 5.66
N ALA A 533 14.35 -4.66 5.96
CA ALA A 533 13.19 -4.61 5.07
C ALA A 533 12.41 -3.30 5.21
N ARG A 534 11.38 -3.14 4.40
CA ARG A 534 10.48 -1.99 4.42
C ARG A 534 9.03 -2.43 4.35
N HIS A 535 8.14 -1.59 4.88
CA HIS A 535 6.69 -1.83 4.90
C HIS A 535 6.33 -3.15 5.58
N LEU A 536 6.81 -3.30 6.81
CA LEU A 536 6.49 -4.43 7.67
C LEU A 536 5.19 -4.12 8.41
N MET A 537 4.23 -5.04 8.32
CA MET A 537 2.97 -5.00 9.06
C MET A 537 2.95 -6.11 10.08
N ILE A 538 2.52 -5.80 11.31
CA ILE A 538 2.32 -6.76 12.38
C ILE A 538 0.86 -6.72 12.80
N GLU A 539 0.20 -7.86 12.80
CA GLU A 539 -1.15 -8.03 13.36
C GLU A 539 -1.09 -8.95 14.58
N ASP A 540 -1.61 -8.49 15.72
CA ASP A 540 -1.68 -9.26 16.95
C ASP A 540 -3.12 -9.39 17.46
N PRO A 541 -3.81 -10.51 17.16
CA PRO A 541 -5.15 -10.75 17.64
C PRO A 541 -5.23 -10.86 19.17
N ILE A 542 -6.23 -10.20 19.76
CA ILE A 542 -6.46 -10.25 21.21
C ILE A 542 -7.40 -11.42 21.59
N PRO A 543 -7.31 -11.92 22.83
CA PRO A 543 -8.34 -12.81 23.37
C PRO A 543 -9.69 -12.08 23.42
N ALA A 544 -10.78 -12.72 23.00
CA ALA A 544 -12.10 -12.08 22.92
C ALA A 544 -12.65 -11.59 24.27
N GLY A 545 -12.10 -12.04 25.40
CA GLY A 545 -12.46 -11.57 26.74
C GLY A 545 -11.58 -10.44 27.26
N ALA A 546 -10.70 -9.87 26.44
CA ALA A 546 -9.85 -8.74 26.79
C ALA A 546 -10.02 -7.61 25.76
N GLU A 547 -9.74 -6.38 26.20
CA GLU A 547 -9.77 -5.19 25.34
C GLU A 547 -8.45 -4.44 25.46
N GLN A 548 -7.99 -3.83 24.36
CA GLN A 548 -6.80 -2.99 24.40
C GLN A 548 -7.03 -1.75 25.26
N VAL A 549 -5.94 -1.25 25.85
CA VAL A 549 -5.96 -0.03 26.64
C VAL A 549 -5.03 0.98 25.99
N GLU A 550 -5.58 2.14 25.62
CA GLU A 550 -4.80 3.22 24.99
C GLU A 550 -3.73 3.79 25.93
N SER A 551 -4.07 3.95 27.21
CA SER A 551 -3.15 4.42 28.24
C SER A 551 -3.48 3.82 29.61
N VAL A 552 -2.45 3.54 30.41
CA VAL A 552 -2.60 3.05 31.78
C VAL A 552 -2.11 4.13 32.75
N GLY A 553 -2.94 5.15 33.02
CA GLY A 553 -2.51 6.33 33.80
C GLY A 553 -1.38 7.09 33.09
N ASN A 554 -0.31 7.46 33.81
CA ASN A 554 0.87 8.10 33.23
C ASN A 554 1.87 7.09 32.60
N LEU A 555 1.47 5.82 32.46
CA LEU A 555 2.29 4.79 31.84
C LEU A 555 2.37 5.05 30.33
N ASN A 556 3.42 5.75 29.90
CA ASN A 556 3.75 5.82 28.49
C ASN A 556 4.28 4.46 28.03
N LEU A 557 3.43 3.58 27.48
CA LEU A 557 3.85 2.27 26.92
C LEU A 557 4.87 2.38 25.78
N ASP A 558 5.16 3.60 25.34
CA ASP A 558 6.32 4.00 24.56
C ASP A 558 7.57 3.99 25.48
N TYR A 559 8.27 2.86 25.55
CA TYR A 559 9.35 2.61 26.50
C TYR A 559 10.68 2.29 25.84
N SER A 560 11.37 3.32 25.34
CA SER A 560 12.83 3.29 25.19
C SER A 560 13.51 3.23 26.57
N SER A 561 13.47 2.07 27.24
CA SER A 561 14.33 1.82 28.41
C SER A 561 15.60 1.11 27.95
N GLY A 562 16.45 1.87 27.26
CA GLY A 562 17.73 1.40 26.73
C GLY A 562 18.13 2.28 25.55
N SER A 563 19.42 2.54 25.39
CA SER A 563 20.01 3.36 24.33
C SER A 563 19.84 2.79 22.90
N ASP A 564 19.06 1.73 22.74
CA ASP A 564 18.78 1.08 21.45
C ASP A 564 17.44 1.60 20.93
N TRP A 565 17.46 2.12 19.71
CA TRP A 565 16.33 2.71 18.98
C TRP A 565 15.27 1.67 18.56
N SER A 566 14.96 0.69 19.40
CA SER A 566 14.21 -0.53 19.03
C SER A 566 12.81 -0.59 19.64
N ASP A 567 11.98 0.42 19.41
CA ASP A 567 10.52 0.39 19.69
C ASP A 567 9.72 1.31 18.74
N TRP A 568 10.30 1.67 17.58
CA TRP A 568 9.68 2.60 16.64
C TRP A 568 8.70 1.88 15.70
N TYR A 569 7.52 2.49 15.52
CA TYR A 569 6.54 2.15 14.49
C TYR A 569 6.06 3.44 13.81
N SER A 570 5.76 3.34 12.51
CA SER A 570 5.18 4.44 11.73
C SER A 570 3.72 4.70 12.11
N SER A 571 2.97 3.64 12.43
CA SER A 571 1.58 3.73 12.88
C SER A 571 1.18 2.53 13.72
N ARG A 572 0.21 2.73 14.63
CA ARG A 572 -0.43 1.69 15.42
C ARG A 572 -1.94 1.88 15.43
N GLU A 573 -2.68 0.80 15.22
CA GLU A 573 -4.13 0.78 15.25
C GLU A 573 -4.63 -0.22 16.29
N PHE A 574 -5.59 0.19 17.11
CA PHE A 574 -6.42 -0.73 17.89
C PHE A 574 -7.72 -0.98 17.15
N ARG A 575 -7.99 -2.27 16.89
CA ARG A 575 -9.24 -2.76 16.34
C ARG A 575 -9.87 -3.70 17.35
N ASP A 576 -11.18 -3.88 17.26
CA ASP A 576 -11.97 -4.69 18.21
C ASP A 576 -11.40 -6.09 18.47
N ASN A 577 -10.73 -6.70 17.48
CA ASN A 577 -10.19 -8.05 17.59
C ASN A 577 -8.66 -8.16 17.52
N ARG A 578 -7.93 -7.06 17.31
CA ARG A 578 -6.46 -7.08 17.16
C ARG A 578 -5.80 -5.72 17.30
N THR A 579 -4.52 -5.74 17.62
CA THR A 579 -3.63 -4.59 17.49
C THR A 579 -2.84 -4.72 16.18
N VAL A 580 -2.67 -3.62 15.44
CA VAL A 580 -1.87 -3.59 14.21
C VAL A 580 -0.74 -2.58 14.37
N PHE A 581 0.46 -2.94 13.94
CA PHE A 581 1.61 -2.05 13.84
C PHE A 581 2.12 -1.99 12.41
N PHE A 582 2.58 -0.82 11.98
CA PHE A 582 3.20 -0.59 10.68
C PHE A 582 4.58 0.03 10.86
N LEU A 583 5.58 -0.53 10.17
CA LEU A 583 6.95 -0.01 10.14
C LEU A 583 7.35 0.26 8.69
N ASP A 584 7.68 1.51 8.37
CA ASP A 584 8.22 1.86 7.05
C ASP A 584 9.61 1.28 6.82
N TYR A 585 10.39 1.14 7.90
CA TYR A 585 11.73 0.58 7.91
C TYR A 585 11.85 -0.43 9.05
N PHE A 586 12.40 -1.60 8.73
CA PHE A 586 12.78 -2.63 9.70
C PHE A 586 14.28 -2.87 9.58
N ASP A 587 15.04 -2.47 10.61
CA ASP A 587 16.50 -2.54 10.60
C ASP A 587 17.08 -3.90 11.02
N GLY A 588 16.23 -4.93 11.07
CA GLY A 588 16.60 -6.31 11.35
C GLY A 588 16.31 -6.79 12.77
N SER A 589 15.98 -5.88 13.71
CA SER A 589 15.48 -6.22 15.04
C SER A 589 14.59 -5.10 15.58
N THR A 590 13.46 -5.45 16.18
CA THR A 590 12.60 -4.48 16.91
C THR A 590 11.81 -5.18 18.01
N THR A 591 11.46 -4.42 19.05
CA THR A 591 10.47 -4.83 20.05
C THR A 591 9.23 -3.95 19.89
N LEU A 592 8.04 -4.50 20.14
CA LEU A 592 6.78 -3.77 20.11
C LEU A 592 5.92 -4.23 21.28
N GLN A 593 5.16 -3.32 21.89
CA GLN A 593 4.30 -3.69 23.01
C GLN A 593 3.04 -2.83 23.13
N TYR A 594 2.00 -3.40 23.72
CA TYR A 594 0.76 -2.71 24.09
C TYR A 594 0.14 -3.36 25.33
N ALA A 595 -0.81 -2.67 25.96
CA ALA A 595 -1.54 -3.19 27.11
C ALA A 595 -2.97 -3.59 26.74
N MET A 596 -3.49 -4.57 27.46
CA MET A 596 -4.89 -4.99 27.40
C MET A 596 -5.44 -5.24 28.81
N ARG A 597 -6.74 -5.03 28.98
CA ARG A 597 -7.50 -5.31 30.21
C ARG A 597 -8.37 -6.53 30.00
N VAL A 598 -8.32 -7.44 30.96
CA VAL A 598 -9.21 -8.60 31.02
C VAL A 598 -10.59 -8.14 31.47
N GLN A 599 -11.63 -8.51 30.74
CA GLN A 599 -13.01 -8.08 31.02
C GLN A 599 -13.94 -9.27 31.25
N VAL A 600 -14.03 -10.17 30.28
CA VAL A 600 -15.03 -11.25 30.27
C VAL A 600 -14.40 -12.55 30.73
N PRO A 601 -14.90 -13.19 31.80
CA PRO A 601 -14.44 -14.51 32.22
C PRO A 601 -14.77 -15.61 31.19
N GLY A 602 -13.86 -16.57 31.03
CA GLY A 602 -14.02 -17.69 30.10
C GLY A 602 -12.70 -18.28 29.59
N GLU A 603 -12.82 -19.25 28.69
CA GLU A 603 -11.69 -19.90 28.03
C GLU A 603 -11.51 -19.33 26.62
N PHE A 604 -10.40 -18.63 26.41
CA PHE A 604 -10.15 -17.92 25.17
C PHE A 604 -9.02 -18.54 24.36
N ARG A 605 -9.30 -18.77 23.08
CA ARG A 605 -8.26 -19.04 22.09
C ARG A 605 -7.65 -17.72 21.62
N ILE A 606 -6.35 -17.76 21.40
CA ILE A 606 -5.58 -16.62 20.94
C ILE A 606 -4.97 -17.00 19.60
N ALA A 607 -5.40 -16.32 18.55
CA ALA A 607 -4.80 -16.50 17.24
C ALA A 607 -3.32 -16.07 17.26
N PRO A 608 -2.47 -16.64 16.39
CA PRO A 608 -1.10 -16.20 16.22
C PRO A 608 -0.97 -14.70 15.96
N ALA A 609 0.05 -14.08 16.54
CA ALA A 609 0.54 -12.81 16.00
C ALA A 609 1.23 -13.09 14.67
N ARG A 610 1.08 -12.20 13.69
CA ARG A 610 1.62 -12.32 12.34
C ARG A 610 2.43 -11.09 12.00
N ALA A 611 3.57 -11.28 11.35
CA ALA A 611 4.38 -10.24 10.75
C ALA A 611 4.59 -10.55 9.27
N GLU A 612 4.38 -9.58 8.38
CA GLU A 612 4.59 -9.76 6.95
C GLU A 612 5.07 -8.47 6.27
N LEU A 613 5.83 -8.61 5.18
CA LEU A 613 6.13 -7.50 4.30
C LEU A 613 4.95 -7.27 3.35
N MET A 614 4.32 -6.09 3.43
CA MET A 614 3.08 -5.78 2.72
C MET A 614 3.20 -5.96 1.20
N TYR A 615 4.38 -5.65 0.64
CA TYR A 615 4.65 -5.72 -0.80
C TYR A 615 5.48 -6.95 -1.20
N ARG A 616 5.82 -7.82 -0.24
CA ARG A 616 6.46 -9.12 -0.46
C ARG A 616 5.84 -10.15 0.50
N PRO A 617 4.55 -10.50 0.33
CA PRO A 617 3.80 -11.31 1.30
C PRO A 617 4.33 -12.76 1.45
N THR A 618 5.23 -13.17 0.55
CA THR A 618 5.99 -14.43 0.69
C THR A 618 6.95 -14.39 1.89
N THR A 619 7.44 -13.21 2.31
CA THR A 619 8.22 -13.01 3.53
C THR A 619 7.29 -12.71 4.70
N GLN A 620 7.02 -13.73 5.52
CA GLN A 620 6.09 -13.65 6.64
C GLN A 620 6.52 -14.57 7.79
N SER A 621 6.05 -14.26 9.00
CA SER A 621 6.23 -15.06 10.20
C SER A 621 4.97 -15.01 11.07
N ASN A 622 4.73 -16.06 11.84
CA ASN A 622 3.66 -16.11 12.83
C ASN A 622 4.10 -16.82 14.12
N THR A 623 3.50 -16.44 15.25
CA THR A 623 3.67 -17.17 16.51
C THR A 623 2.83 -18.44 16.54
N ALA A 624 2.94 -19.25 17.60
CA ALA A 624 1.97 -20.31 17.84
C ALA A 624 0.63 -19.71 18.31
N SER A 625 -0.47 -20.43 18.09
CA SER A 625 -1.75 -20.14 18.73
C SER A 625 -1.67 -20.45 20.23
N GLY A 626 -2.36 -19.64 21.05
CA GLY A 626 -2.37 -19.79 22.50
C GLY A 626 -3.77 -20.01 23.08
N ARG A 627 -3.82 -20.24 24.40
CA ARG A 627 -5.04 -20.26 25.20
C ARG A 627 -4.86 -19.44 26.48
N MET A 628 -5.91 -18.78 26.92
CA MET A 628 -5.96 -18.09 28.21
C MET A 628 -7.30 -18.36 28.89
N SER A 629 -7.23 -18.63 30.19
CA SER A 629 -8.39 -18.72 31.06
C SER A 629 -8.52 -17.44 31.86
N PHE A 630 -9.69 -16.80 31.80
CA PHE A 630 -10.03 -15.62 32.59
C PHE A 630 -11.09 -16.01 33.63
N LEU A 631 -10.78 -15.78 34.90
CA LEU A 631 -11.68 -16.02 36.02
C LEU A 631 -12.39 -14.74 36.42
N ASP A 632 -13.56 -14.88 37.03
CA ASP A 632 -14.27 -13.73 37.56
C ASP A 632 -13.58 -13.22 38.83
N ARG A 633 -13.50 -11.90 38.98
CA ARG A 633 -12.96 -11.29 40.20
C ARG A 633 -14.11 -11.19 41.20
N LYS A 634 -14.15 -12.14 42.13
CA LYS A 634 -15.13 -12.20 43.21
C LYS A 634 -15.06 -11.02 44.16
#